data_AF-A0A951PHB6-F1
#
_entry.id   AF-A0A951PHB6-F1
#
_cell.length_a   1.000
_cell.length_b   1.000
_cell.length_c   1.000
_cell.angle_alpha   90.00
_cell.angle_beta   90.00
_cell.angle_gamma   90.00
#
_symmetry.space_group_name_H-M   'P 1'
#
loop_
_entity.id
_entity.type
_entity.pdbx_description
1 polymer ?
#
loop_
_entity_poly.entity_id
_entity_poly.type
_entity_poly.pdbx_seq_one_letter_code
_entity_poly.pdbx_strand_id
1 'polypeptide(L)'
;MQNNDSKQSIFIITGMHRSGTSLTASLLQSAGVDIGKRLMPAGAGNVKGYFENLNFTEFHENILLSQGISKAGWTVEKQIKVPEQFLGRAKLLVQENSSRKIWGWKDPRTTLFLNYWADLIPQANFLLIYRAPWEVIDSLYRRRNVGDEGFDFNPNFALEIWLNYNQEVLRFYEQFSERCLLISIYSIAHDPSFLIQAIKDKFGIPLNYPDSDIYDDSLLNTQSYNLHRPALIKHYFPQVWELYQELNAKAVTPEALSSSLVPELPPLPPYEAWVLQDWLDLRRLEKESFKLQTQLEQSHEELDRNRSQLQQTLQQNQAEQERSHVELAQSQSQLQQTQSQLQQTQSQLQQTQSQLQQTQSQLQQTQSQLQQTQSQLQQVLVELEQSKTLILAMESSKFWKMRIAWFWLKQVFGVTENSKQSFNRLLSRAKKLLYLLKNKGLKYTITRLSRKVYLKLDDGSANIEVLPETYQGWLQKNFPRESDLRKMAETVEVFTNKPVISIIMPVFNTAERFLREAIESVLTQVYPYWELCIADDASTQPHVRAVLEEYRAKDSRIKVAFREQNGHIAQASNSAIELATGEFLSLLDHDDLLTPDALYEVALLLNRHPEADMIYSDEDKVDEHNQFCLPFFKPDWCPDSFLSRMYTCHLGTYRRSLVTEIGGFRVGYEGSQDYDLVLRVTEKTEKIFHIPKILYHWRVHPESASSGAEAKPYAYIAAEKALTDALSRRGEKGVISGTPGYMGLYVTRYKIENHKLVSIIIPTKDLGETLNKCLKSIFEKSVYPKYEVIVIDNGSTEDHTTKVINFWETHEPSRFRCYKLDIPFNFSKINNYAVTQAKGEYILLLNNDIEVVTPDWIDAMVEQAQRPSIGAVGGLLLYPDNSIQHAGIVLGIGGVASHSHKKLPSIYPGYGGQVITINNYSAITGACLMCRREVYERVGGFEEKLAVAYNDVDFCLKLVEKGYRNIYLPHVVLYHHESKSRGHEDTPEKLARLAKEAEYMQTKWSKILKDDPCYNPNLTRSSDDYRINI
;
A
#
# COMPACT_ATOMS: atom_id res chain seq x y z
N MET A 1 2.48 -80.26 -11.24
CA MET A 1 1.78 -79.45 -10.22
C MET A 1 1.71 -78.04 -10.76
N GLN A 2 0.50 -77.61 -11.14
CA GLN A 2 0.21 -76.29 -11.69
C GLN A 2 0.51 -75.22 -10.63
N ASN A 3 1.45 -74.32 -10.92
CA ASN A 3 1.62 -73.09 -10.14
C ASN A 3 0.37 -72.24 -10.38
N ASN A 4 -0.43 -72.10 -9.33
CA ASN A 4 -1.58 -71.23 -9.25
C ASN A 4 -1.05 -69.78 -9.22
N ASP A 5 -0.74 -69.20 -10.38
CA ASP A 5 -0.50 -67.76 -10.52
C ASP A 5 -1.75 -67.05 -10.00
N SER A 6 -1.65 -66.41 -8.83
CA SER A 6 -2.77 -65.70 -8.24
C SER A 6 -3.16 -64.55 -9.18
N LYS A 7 -4.24 -64.74 -9.95
CA LYS A 7 -4.77 -63.76 -10.89
C LYS A 7 -5.01 -62.44 -10.15
N GLN A 8 -4.37 -61.37 -10.58
CA GLN A 8 -4.50 -60.06 -9.96
C GLN A 8 -5.90 -59.49 -10.21
N SER A 9 -6.47 -58.87 -9.18
CA SER A 9 -7.75 -58.18 -9.28
C SER A 9 -7.51 -56.67 -9.32
N ILE A 10 -7.90 -56.03 -10.42
CA ILE A 10 -7.70 -54.60 -10.66
C ILE A 10 -9.05 -53.89 -10.64
N PHE A 11 -9.21 -52.86 -9.80
CA PHE A 11 -10.42 -52.05 -9.71
C PHE A 11 -10.18 -50.61 -10.19
N ILE A 12 -10.99 -50.17 -11.15
CA ILE A 12 -10.99 -48.79 -11.63
C ILE A 12 -12.27 -48.11 -11.16
N ILE A 13 -12.14 -47.15 -10.25
CA ILE A 13 -13.27 -46.49 -9.60
C ILE A 13 -13.43 -45.10 -10.22
N THR A 14 -14.54 -44.88 -10.91
CA THR A 14 -14.76 -43.63 -11.65
C THR A 14 -16.23 -43.26 -11.74
N GLY A 15 -16.46 -42.04 -12.21
CA GLY A 15 -17.74 -41.35 -12.24
C GLY A 15 -17.48 -39.85 -12.32
N MET A 16 -18.50 -39.06 -12.62
CA MET A 16 -18.35 -37.60 -12.62
C MET A 16 -17.81 -37.10 -11.27
N HIS A 17 -17.08 -35.99 -11.27
CA HIS A 17 -16.77 -35.27 -10.03
C HIS A 17 -18.04 -35.10 -9.18
N ARG A 18 -17.90 -35.33 -7.87
CA ARG A 18 -19.00 -35.31 -6.87
C ARG A 18 -20.06 -36.42 -7.01
N SER A 19 -19.83 -37.44 -7.83
CA SER A 19 -20.72 -38.61 -7.90
C SER A 19 -20.64 -39.54 -6.68
N GLY A 20 -19.63 -39.37 -5.80
CA GLY A 20 -19.44 -40.21 -4.62
C GLY A 20 -18.31 -41.23 -4.72
N THR A 21 -17.53 -41.21 -5.80
CA THR A 21 -16.36 -42.08 -6.01
C THR A 21 -15.36 -42.08 -4.84
N SER A 22 -15.20 -40.97 -4.11
CA SER A 22 -14.33 -40.92 -2.93
C SER A 22 -14.83 -41.78 -1.77
N LEU A 23 -16.15 -41.81 -1.53
CA LEU A 23 -16.76 -42.70 -0.53
C LEU A 23 -16.52 -44.17 -0.91
N THR A 24 -16.81 -44.50 -2.18
CA THR A 24 -16.57 -45.85 -2.72
C THR A 24 -15.11 -46.27 -2.56
N ALA A 25 -14.15 -45.39 -2.87
CA ALA A 25 -12.72 -45.68 -2.75
C ALA A 25 -12.27 -45.88 -1.30
N SER A 26 -12.78 -45.06 -0.37
CA SER A 26 -12.49 -45.21 1.06
C SER A 26 -12.99 -46.56 1.60
N LEU A 27 -14.21 -46.97 1.21
CA LEU A 27 -14.79 -48.26 1.61
C LEU A 27 -14.01 -49.45 1.05
N LEU A 28 -13.56 -49.36 -0.21
CA LEU A 28 -12.76 -50.43 -0.81
C LEU A 28 -11.36 -50.51 -0.20
N GLN A 29 -10.77 -49.38 0.18
CA GLN A 29 -9.50 -49.38 0.88
C GLN A 29 -9.60 -50.07 2.25
N SER A 30 -10.64 -49.78 3.04
CA SER A 30 -10.89 -50.49 4.30
C SER A 30 -11.20 -51.98 4.09
N ALA A 31 -11.83 -52.32 2.97
CA ALA A 31 -12.17 -53.70 2.61
C ALA A 31 -10.97 -54.51 2.09
N GLY A 32 -9.78 -53.90 1.96
CA GLY A 32 -8.53 -54.57 1.60
C GLY A 32 -8.04 -54.33 0.17
N VAL A 33 -8.60 -53.36 -0.56
CA VAL A 33 -8.10 -52.95 -1.90
C VAL A 33 -7.00 -51.90 -1.75
N ASP A 34 -5.83 -52.13 -2.37
CA ASP A 34 -4.77 -51.12 -2.39
C ASP A 34 -5.05 -50.05 -3.46
N ILE A 35 -5.52 -48.87 -3.03
CA ILE A 35 -5.81 -47.70 -3.88
C ILE A 35 -4.56 -46.83 -4.15
N GLY A 36 -3.42 -47.17 -3.54
CA GLY A 36 -2.15 -46.45 -3.63
C GLY A 36 -1.79 -45.66 -2.37
N LYS A 37 -0.49 -45.34 -2.24
CA LYS A 37 0.07 -44.60 -1.08
C LYS A 37 0.15 -43.09 -1.29
N ARG A 38 0.25 -42.63 -2.54
CA ARG A 38 0.35 -41.21 -2.91
C ARG A 38 -1.04 -40.70 -3.29
N LEU A 39 -1.86 -40.45 -2.28
CA LEU A 39 -3.25 -40.00 -2.44
C LEU A 39 -3.36 -38.48 -2.37
N MET A 40 -4.29 -37.91 -3.13
CA MET A 40 -4.61 -36.49 -3.10
C MET A 40 -5.07 -36.08 -1.68
N PRO A 41 -4.45 -35.04 -1.08
CA PRO A 41 -4.70 -34.66 0.31
C PRO A 41 -6.14 -34.17 0.51
N ALA A 42 -6.60 -34.20 1.78
CA ALA A 42 -7.88 -33.60 2.16
C ALA A 42 -7.94 -32.10 1.82
N GLY A 43 -9.14 -31.62 1.51
CA GLY A 43 -9.39 -30.21 1.22
C GLY A 43 -10.72 -29.75 1.80
N ALA A 44 -10.99 -28.44 1.74
CA ALA A 44 -12.20 -27.83 2.32
C ALA A 44 -13.54 -28.46 1.86
N GLY A 45 -13.55 -29.15 0.71
CA GLY A 45 -14.74 -29.83 0.18
C GLY A 45 -14.75 -31.36 0.36
N ASN A 46 -13.78 -31.95 1.09
CA ASN A 46 -13.73 -33.34 1.53
C ASN A 46 -12.63 -33.51 2.60
N VAL A 47 -13.02 -33.46 3.87
CA VAL A 47 -12.12 -33.41 5.04
C VAL A 47 -11.37 -34.72 5.27
N LYS A 48 -11.87 -35.86 4.76
CA LYS A 48 -11.23 -37.18 4.90
C LYS A 48 -10.27 -37.54 3.74
N GLY A 49 -10.08 -36.66 2.74
CA GLY A 49 -9.23 -36.93 1.57
C GLY A 49 -10.02 -37.29 0.31
N TYR A 50 -9.48 -37.01 -0.89
CA TYR A 50 -10.18 -37.29 -2.16
C TYR A 50 -9.98 -38.71 -2.68
N PHE A 51 -9.03 -39.46 -2.10
CA PHE A 51 -8.64 -40.82 -2.47
C PHE A 51 -8.20 -40.96 -3.94
N GLU A 52 -7.84 -39.85 -4.58
CA GLU A 52 -7.30 -39.85 -5.95
C GLU A 52 -5.84 -40.25 -5.94
N ASN A 53 -5.48 -41.26 -6.74
CA ASN A 53 -4.09 -41.67 -6.85
C ASN A 53 -3.34 -40.67 -7.74
N LEU A 54 -2.46 -39.88 -7.14
CA LEU A 54 -1.83 -38.74 -7.81
C LEU A 54 -1.05 -39.13 -9.07
N ASN A 55 -0.53 -40.35 -9.15
CA ASN A 55 0.20 -40.79 -10.33
C ASN A 55 -0.73 -41.01 -11.55
N PHE A 56 -1.94 -41.52 -11.33
CA PHE A 56 -2.97 -41.62 -12.37
C PHE A 56 -3.59 -40.26 -12.66
N THR A 57 -3.74 -39.42 -11.62
CA THR A 57 -4.23 -38.05 -11.76
C THR A 57 -3.35 -37.20 -12.66
N GLU A 58 -2.06 -37.12 -12.36
CA GLU A 58 -1.08 -36.40 -13.18
C GLU A 58 -1.05 -36.93 -14.62
N PHE A 59 -1.26 -38.23 -14.82
CA PHE A 59 -1.36 -38.81 -16.16
C PHE A 59 -2.55 -38.26 -16.95
N HIS A 60 -3.75 -38.26 -16.37
CA HIS A 60 -4.94 -37.71 -17.04
C HIS A 60 -4.82 -36.20 -17.23
N GLU A 61 -4.36 -35.47 -16.21
CA GLU A 61 -4.19 -34.00 -16.27
C GLU A 61 -3.25 -33.58 -17.40
N ASN A 62 -2.11 -34.25 -17.55
CA ASN A 62 -1.15 -33.94 -18.60
C ASN A 62 -1.72 -34.16 -20.01
N ILE A 63 -2.55 -35.20 -20.21
CA ILE A 63 -3.19 -35.45 -21.51
C ILE A 63 -4.25 -34.39 -21.80
N LEU A 64 -5.06 -34.02 -20.81
CA LEU A 64 -6.07 -32.97 -20.94
C LEU A 64 -5.42 -31.62 -21.26
N LEU A 65 -4.36 -31.24 -20.52
CA LEU A 65 -3.61 -30.01 -20.76
C LEU A 65 -2.95 -29.98 -22.13
N SER A 66 -2.43 -31.11 -22.62
CA SER A 66 -1.83 -31.18 -23.97
C SER A 66 -2.83 -30.91 -25.10
N GLN A 67 -4.12 -31.00 -24.82
CA GLN A 67 -5.23 -30.75 -25.75
C GLN A 67 -5.96 -29.43 -25.46
N GLY A 68 -5.45 -28.61 -24.54
CA GLY A 68 -6.09 -27.34 -24.16
C GLY A 68 -7.34 -27.50 -23.30
N ILE A 69 -7.57 -28.69 -22.73
CA ILE A 69 -8.72 -28.99 -21.88
C ILE A 69 -8.35 -28.71 -20.42
N SER A 70 -9.33 -28.25 -19.62
CA SER A 70 -9.15 -28.04 -18.18
C SER A 70 -8.50 -29.27 -17.53
N LYS A 71 -7.47 -29.04 -16.70
CA LYS A 71 -6.81 -30.10 -15.92
C LYS A 71 -7.81 -30.91 -15.08
N ALA A 72 -8.87 -30.26 -14.60
CA ALA A 72 -9.91 -30.92 -13.82
C ALA A 72 -10.88 -31.75 -14.68
N GLY A 73 -10.77 -31.73 -16.00
CA GLY A 73 -11.65 -32.47 -16.90
C GLY A 73 -13.01 -31.79 -17.13
N TRP A 74 -13.13 -30.49 -16.87
CA TRP A 74 -14.35 -29.73 -17.21
C TRP A 74 -14.50 -29.61 -18.72
N THR A 75 -15.14 -30.60 -19.33
CA THR A 75 -15.28 -30.67 -20.78
C THR A 75 -16.58 -31.34 -21.21
N VAL A 76 -17.09 -30.87 -22.34
CA VAL A 76 -18.18 -31.48 -23.10
C VAL A 76 -17.66 -32.25 -24.32
N GLU A 77 -16.34 -32.33 -24.48
CA GLU A 77 -15.71 -33.16 -25.51
C GLU A 77 -15.99 -34.64 -25.23
N LYS A 78 -16.47 -35.34 -26.26
CA LYS A 78 -16.91 -36.74 -26.17
C LYS A 78 -15.79 -37.76 -26.30
N GLN A 79 -14.62 -37.36 -26.82
CA GLN A 79 -13.50 -38.27 -27.08
C GLN A 79 -12.17 -37.59 -26.79
N ILE A 80 -11.49 -38.03 -25.74
CA ILE A 80 -10.13 -37.59 -25.45
C ILE A 80 -9.15 -38.53 -26.14
N LYS A 81 -8.33 -37.99 -27.05
CA LYS A 81 -7.28 -38.79 -27.69
C LYS A 81 -6.11 -38.93 -26.72
N VAL A 82 -5.56 -40.13 -26.58
CA VAL A 82 -4.34 -40.36 -25.81
C VAL A 82 -3.16 -40.42 -26.77
N PRO A 83 -2.27 -39.41 -26.81
CA PRO A 83 -1.10 -39.45 -27.70
C PRO A 83 -0.17 -40.61 -27.39
N GLU A 84 0.46 -41.22 -28.41
CA GLU A 84 1.31 -42.41 -28.27
C GLU A 84 2.45 -42.24 -27.26
N GLN A 85 2.99 -41.02 -27.12
CA GLN A 85 4.04 -40.70 -26.16
C GLN A 85 3.68 -41.02 -24.70
N PHE A 86 2.38 -41.03 -24.36
CA PHE A 86 1.90 -41.36 -23.02
C PHE A 86 1.77 -42.87 -22.77
N LEU A 87 1.84 -43.71 -23.81
CA LEU A 87 1.71 -45.17 -23.68
C LEU A 87 2.80 -45.77 -22.79
N GLY A 88 4.04 -45.29 -22.90
CA GLY A 88 5.15 -45.73 -22.05
C GLY A 88 4.88 -45.45 -20.56
N ARG A 89 4.36 -44.25 -20.26
CA ARG A 89 3.98 -43.86 -18.89
C ARG A 89 2.80 -44.68 -18.36
N ALA A 90 1.78 -44.91 -19.18
CA ALA A 90 0.62 -45.72 -18.79
C ALA A 90 1.02 -47.16 -18.43
N LYS A 91 1.88 -47.81 -19.24
CA LYS A 91 2.40 -49.16 -18.96
C LYS A 91 3.21 -49.20 -17.66
N LEU A 92 4.04 -48.18 -17.41
CA LEU A 92 4.83 -48.07 -16.19
C LEU A 92 3.92 -47.97 -14.95
N LEU A 93 2.85 -47.17 -15.00
CA LEU A 93 1.88 -47.07 -13.90
C LEU A 93 1.23 -48.41 -13.56
N VAL A 94 0.88 -49.21 -14.57
CA VAL A 94 0.34 -50.56 -14.35
C VAL A 94 1.41 -51.49 -13.75
N GLN A 95 2.63 -51.44 -14.26
CA GLN A 95 3.74 -52.25 -13.78
C GLN A 95 4.12 -51.95 -12.32
N GLU A 96 4.16 -50.67 -11.93
CA GLU A 96 4.48 -50.24 -10.55
C GLU A 96 3.50 -50.79 -9.51
N ASN A 97 2.25 -51.06 -9.90
CA ASN A 97 1.22 -51.57 -9.02
C ASN A 97 1.00 -53.09 -9.17
N SER A 98 1.63 -53.73 -10.16
CA SER A 98 1.52 -55.16 -10.47
C SER A 98 2.10 -56.10 -9.40
N SER A 99 2.77 -55.61 -8.36
CA SER A 99 3.20 -56.47 -7.24
C SER A 99 2.08 -56.75 -6.22
N ARG A 100 0.93 -56.08 -6.36
CA ARG A 100 -0.18 -56.13 -5.42
C ARG A 100 -1.25 -57.12 -5.89
N LYS A 101 -1.81 -57.90 -4.95
CA LYS A 101 -2.80 -58.95 -5.27
C LYS A 101 -4.17 -58.38 -5.66
N ILE A 102 -4.65 -57.39 -4.91
CA ILE A 102 -5.89 -56.65 -5.17
C ILE A 102 -5.56 -55.16 -5.09
N TRP A 103 -5.64 -54.46 -6.21
CA TRP A 103 -5.28 -53.05 -6.28
C TRP A 103 -6.17 -52.28 -7.24
N GLY A 104 -6.10 -50.96 -7.18
CA GLY A 104 -6.88 -50.11 -8.06
C GLY A 104 -6.49 -48.64 -7.95
N TRP A 105 -7.26 -47.80 -8.63
CA TRP A 105 -7.22 -46.37 -8.41
C TRP A 105 -8.62 -45.78 -8.52
N LYS A 106 -8.79 -44.65 -7.85
CA LYS A 106 -9.94 -43.78 -8.05
C LYS A 106 -9.46 -42.51 -8.72
N ASP A 107 -10.16 -42.10 -9.77
CA ASP A 107 -9.97 -40.80 -10.38
C ASP A 107 -11.18 -40.47 -11.27
N PRO A 108 -11.95 -39.40 -11.00
CA PRO A 108 -13.12 -39.04 -11.81
C PRO A 108 -12.80 -38.80 -13.29
N ARG A 109 -11.61 -38.27 -13.60
CA ARG A 109 -11.18 -38.00 -14.98
C ARG A 109 -10.99 -39.30 -15.76
N THR A 110 -10.79 -40.44 -15.09
CA THR A 110 -10.73 -41.77 -15.74
C THR A 110 -11.97 -42.05 -16.60
N THR A 111 -13.13 -41.48 -16.27
CA THR A 111 -14.35 -41.60 -17.10
C THR A 111 -14.11 -41.17 -18.54
N LEU A 112 -13.27 -40.15 -18.77
CA LEU A 112 -12.92 -39.67 -20.11
C LEU A 112 -11.93 -40.58 -20.86
N PHE A 113 -11.38 -41.59 -20.19
CA PHE A 113 -10.34 -42.50 -20.70
C PHE A 113 -10.72 -43.98 -20.57
N LEU A 114 -12.00 -44.31 -20.34
CA LEU A 114 -12.46 -45.67 -20.04
C LEU A 114 -12.01 -46.70 -21.08
N ASN A 115 -12.24 -46.43 -22.36
CA ASN A 115 -11.84 -47.33 -23.45
C ASN A 115 -10.33 -47.55 -23.50
N TYR A 116 -9.55 -46.48 -23.32
CA TYR A 116 -8.08 -46.57 -23.30
C TYR A 116 -7.57 -47.52 -22.20
N TRP A 117 -8.13 -47.42 -20.99
CA TRP A 117 -7.75 -48.30 -19.89
C TRP A 117 -8.30 -49.72 -20.05
N ALA A 118 -9.47 -49.89 -20.67
CA ALA A 118 -10.05 -51.19 -20.96
C ALA A 118 -9.21 -51.99 -21.97
N ASP A 119 -8.65 -51.31 -22.97
CA ASP A 119 -7.74 -51.86 -23.96
C ASP A 119 -6.36 -52.18 -23.37
N LEU A 120 -5.83 -51.28 -22.53
CA LEU A 120 -4.51 -51.46 -21.92
C LEU A 120 -4.51 -52.53 -20.81
N ILE A 121 -5.63 -52.70 -20.11
CA ILE A 121 -5.79 -53.64 -18.99
C ILE A 121 -7.06 -54.49 -19.20
N PRO A 122 -7.02 -55.53 -20.05
CA PRO A 122 -8.19 -56.34 -20.39
C PRO A 122 -8.85 -57.06 -19.21
N GLN A 123 -8.13 -57.24 -18.10
CA GLN A 123 -8.61 -57.88 -16.86
C GLN A 123 -9.14 -56.90 -15.81
N ALA A 124 -9.14 -55.59 -16.07
CA ALA A 124 -9.64 -54.60 -15.11
C ALA A 124 -11.17 -54.69 -14.94
N ASN A 125 -11.62 -54.55 -13.70
CA ASN A 125 -13.02 -54.42 -13.29
C ASN A 125 -13.33 -52.94 -13.01
N PHE A 126 -14.45 -52.44 -13.51
CA PHE A 126 -14.83 -51.04 -13.43
C PHE A 126 -16.02 -50.84 -12.48
N LEU A 127 -15.86 -49.89 -11.56
CA LEU A 127 -16.91 -49.45 -10.66
C LEU A 127 -17.34 -48.05 -11.08
N LEU A 128 -18.51 -47.97 -11.71
CA LEU A 128 -19.05 -46.78 -12.33
C LEU A 128 -20.10 -46.16 -11.40
N ILE A 129 -19.74 -45.03 -10.77
CA ILE A 129 -20.53 -44.41 -9.71
C ILE A 129 -21.19 -43.14 -10.23
N TYR A 130 -22.52 -43.06 -10.09
CA TYR A 130 -23.29 -41.87 -10.47
C TYR A 130 -24.14 -41.34 -9.29
N ARG A 131 -24.54 -40.08 -9.42
CA ARG A 131 -25.37 -39.33 -8.46
C ARG A 131 -26.33 -38.45 -9.21
N ALA A 132 -27.46 -38.12 -8.58
CA ALA A 132 -28.46 -37.25 -9.18
C ALA A 132 -27.89 -35.88 -9.61
N PRO A 133 -28.31 -35.35 -10.77
CA PRO A 133 -27.71 -34.15 -11.35
C PRO A 133 -27.88 -32.91 -10.45
N TRP A 134 -29.06 -32.72 -9.84
CA TRP A 134 -29.30 -31.55 -8.97
C TRP A 134 -28.39 -31.50 -7.74
N GLU A 135 -28.02 -32.65 -7.18
CA GLU A 135 -27.12 -32.68 -6.02
C GLU A 135 -25.66 -32.46 -6.42
N VAL A 136 -25.27 -32.96 -7.59
CA VAL A 136 -23.94 -32.70 -8.14
C VAL A 136 -23.77 -31.21 -8.44
N ILE A 137 -24.76 -30.58 -9.09
CA ILE A 137 -24.75 -29.13 -9.37
C ILE A 137 -24.71 -28.33 -8.07
N ASP A 138 -25.56 -28.67 -7.09
CA ASP A 138 -25.53 -28.00 -5.79
C ASP A 138 -24.17 -28.11 -5.09
N SER A 139 -23.51 -29.26 -5.23
CA SER A 139 -22.17 -29.48 -4.71
C SER A 139 -21.10 -28.70 -5.47
N LEU A 140 -21.25 -28.55 -6.79
CA LEU A 140 -20.35 -27.76 -7.64
C LEU A 140 -20.47 -26.26 -7.34
N TYR A 141 -21.68 -25.70 -7.28
CA TYR A 141 -21.87 -24.27 -6.96
C TYR A 141 -21.44 -23.89 -5.53
N ARG A 142 -21.46 -24.84 -4.59
CA ARG A 142 -20.89 -24.62 -3.25
C ARG A 142 -19.35 -24.51 -3.25
N ARG A 143 -18.66 -25.00 -4.28
CA ARG A 143 -17.19 -25.00 -4.37
C ARG A 143 -16.70 -23.71 -5.02
N ARG A 144 -15.84 -22.95 -4.33
CA ARG A 144 -14.98 -21.91 -4.93
C ARG A 144 -13.53 -22.14 -4.50
N ASN A 145 -12.80 -23.01 -5.20
CA ASN A 145 -11.35 -22.94 -5.17
C ASN A 145 -10.86 -22.35 -6.49
N VAL A 146 -9.87 -21.46 -6.40
CA VAL A 146 -9.23 -20.75 -7.50
C VAL A 146 -8.71 -21.76 -8.54
N GLY A 147 -9.20 -21.65 -9.78
CA GLY A 147 -8.78 -22.47 -10.93
C GLY A 147 -9.89 -23.19 -11.74
N ASP A 148 -11.16 -23.10 -11.33
CA ASP A 148 -12.31 -23.76 -11.99
C ASP A 148 -13.29 -22.72 -12.60
N GLU A 149 -12.80 -21.82 -13.46
CA GLU A 149 -13.43 -20.54 -13.84
C GLU A 149 -14.71 -20.62 -14.71
N GLY A 150 -15.06 -21.78 -15.27
CA GLY A 150 -16.15 -21.87 -16.27
C GLY A 150 -17.58 -21.70 -15.74
N PHE A 151 -17.83 -22.04 -14.47
CA PHE A 151 -19.21 -22.09 -13.91
C PHE A 151 -19.80 -20.72 -13.57
N ASP A 152 -18.94 -19.71 -13.33
CA ASP A 152 -19.38 -18.35 -13.01
C ASP A 152 -19.88 -17.58 -14.24
N PHE A 153 -19.45 -17.98 -15.44
CA PHE A 153 -19.83 -17.35 -16.72
C PHE A 153 -20.93 -18.11 -17.47
N ASN A 154 -21.10 -19.40 -17.18
CA ASN A 154 -22.19 -20.22 -17.70
C ASN A 154 -22.68 -21.21 -16.62
N PRO A 155 -23.70 -20.85 -15.82
CA PRO A 155 -24.23 -21.73 -14.78
C PRO A 155 -24.68 -23.09 -15.33
N ASN A 156 -25.24 -23.13 -16.54
CA ASN A 156 -25.75 -24.36 -17.16
C ASN A 156 -24.63 -25.35 -17.52
N PHE A 157 -23.38 -24.90 -17.62
CA PHE A 157 -22.23 -25.75 -17.96
C PHE A 157 -22.05 -26.95 -17.02
N ALA A 158 -22.44 -26.83 -15.75
CA ALA A 158 -22.41 -27.95 -14.80
C ALA A 158 -23.30 -29.13 -15.23
N LEU A 159 -24.47 -28.86 -15.81
CA LEU A 159 -25.37 -29.88 -16.35
C LEU A 159 -24.81 -30.52 -17.62
N GLU A 160 -24.18 -29.73 -18.48
CA GLU A 160 -23.59 -30.23 -19.73
C GLU A 160 -22.44 -31.19 -19.45
N ILE A 161 -21.58 -30.88 -18.46
CA ILE A 161 -20.53 -31.80 -18.02
C ILE A 161 -21.15 -33.05 -17.38
N TRP A 162 -22.19 -32.89 -16.54
CA TRP A 162 -22.87 -34.04 -15.94
C TRP A 162 -23.43 -34.97 -17.00
N LEU A 163 -24.06 -34.40 -18.02
CA LEU A 163 -24.58 -35.15 -19.17
C LEU A 163 -23.44 -35.89 -19.88
N ASN A 164 -22.36 -35.19 -20.25
CA ASN A 164 -21.24 -35.76 -20.99
C ASN A 164 -20.61 -36.96 -20.25
N TYR A 165 -20.25 -36.78 -18.98
CA TYR A 165 -19.61 -37.83 -18.19
C TYR A 165 -20.51 -39.06 -18.02
N ASN A 166 -21.80 -38.85 -17.75
CA ASN A 166 -22.72 -39.94 -17.48
C ASN A 166 -23.16 -40.66 -18.77
N GLN A 167 -23.14 -39.98 -19.92
CA GLN A 167 -23.31 -40.63 -21.23
C GLN A 167 -22.16 -41.60 -21.50
N GLU A 168 -20.92 -41.20 -21.23
CA GLU A 168 -19.75 -42.07 -21.42
C GLU A 168 -19.73 -43.24 -20.43
N VAL A 169 -20.15 -43.02 -19.18
CA VAL A 169 -20.39 -44.10 -18.20
C VAL A 169 -21.38 -45.13 -18.73
N LEU A 170 -22.55 -44.67 -19.20
CA LEU A 170 -23.60 -45.54 -19.70
C LEU A 170 -23.15 -46.31 -20.94
N ARG A 171 -22.58 -45.61 -21.92
CA ARG A 171 -22.09 -46.19 -23.18
C ARG A 171 -21.01 -47.26 -22.94
N PHE A 172 -20.09 -46.99 -22.02
CA PHE A 172 -19.06 -47.95 -21.64
C PHE A 172 -19.65 -49.17 -20.91
N TYR A 173 -20.61 -48.96 -20.02
CA TYR A 173 -21.32 -50.05 -19.34
C TYR A 173 -22.04 -50.97 -20.32
N GLU A 174 -22.71 -50.41 -21.33
CA GLU A 174 -23.39 -51.21 -22.36
C GLU A 174 -22.42 -52.08 -23.17
N GLN A 175 -21.22 -51.55 -23.44
CA GLN A 175 -20.19 -52.26 -24.20
C GLN A 175 -19.46 -53.33 -23.37
N PHE A 176 -19.23 -53.08 -22.07
CA PHE A 176 -18.38 -53.91 -21.21
C PHE A 176 -19.10 -54.37 -19.93
N SER A 177 -20.40 -54.65 -20.00
CA SER A 177 -21.26 -54.95 -18.84
C SER A 177 -20.77 -56.09 -17.96
N GLU A 178 -20.04 -57.07 -18.52
CA GLU A 178 -19.45 -58.17 -17.74
C GLU A 178 -18.27 -57.75 -16.85
N ARG A 179 -17.63 -56.63 -17.18
CA ARG A 179 -16.49 -56.07 -16.45
C ARG A 179 -16.89 -54.87 -15.59
N CYS A 180 -18.17 -54.50 -15.55
CA CYS A 180 -18.64 -53.27 -14.92
C CYS A 180 -19.70 -53.54 -13.84
N LEU A 181 -19.65 -52.74 -12.77
CA LEU A 181 -20.77 -52.49 -11.89
C LEU A 181 -21.19 -51.02 -12.01
N LEU A 182 -22.43 -50.78 -12.42
CA LEU A 182 -23.05 -49.47 -12.40
C LEU A 182 -23.83 -49.31 -11.09
N ILE A 183 -23.45 -48.34 -10.26
CA ILE A 183 -23.97 -48.21 -8.90
C ILE A 183 -24.34 -46.76 -8.61
N SER A 184 -25.53 -46.57 -8.06
CA SER A 184 -25.94 -45.28 -7.51
C SER A 184 -25.27 -45.05 -6.16
N ILE A 185 -24.75 -43.85 -5.91
CA ILE A 185 -24.15 -43.54 -4.60
C ILE A 185 -25.12 -43.76 -3.43
N TYR A 186 -26.43 -43.62 -3.66
CA TYR A 186 -27.44 -43.84 -2.63
C TYR A 186 -27.49 -45.29 -2.15
N SER A 187 -27.23 -46.26 -3.03
CA SER A 187 -27.17 -47.67 -2.65
C SER A 187 -26.00 -47.97 -1.72
N ILE A 188 -24.84 -47.34 -1.97
CA ILE A 188 -23.64 -47.48 -1.14
C ILE A 188 -23.82 -46.74 0.19
N ALA A 189 -24.45 -45.57 0.17
CA ALA A 189 -24.70 -44.79 1.37
C ALA A 189 -25.72 -45.45 2.30
N HIS A 190 -26.75 -46.09 1.74
CA HIS A 190 -27.78 -46.78 2.50
C HIS A 190 -27.28 -48.07 3.14
N ASP A 191 -26.51 -48.86 2.40
CA ASP A 191 -25.88 -50.08 2.88
C ASP A 191 -24.46 -50.22 2.31
N PRO A 192 -23.41 -49.83 3.05
CA PRO A 192 -22.03 -49.97 2.60
C PRO A 192 -21.62 -51.43 2.32
N SER A 193 -22.27 -52.41 2.96
CA SER A 193 -21.98 -53.83 2.77
C SER A 193 -22.47 -54.35 1.42
N PHE A 194 -23.50 -53.70 0.85
CA PHE A 194 -24.02 -54.00 -0.49
C PHE A 194 -22.94 -53.94 -1.56
N LEU A 195 -22.05 -52.94 -1.52
CA LEU A 195 -20.96 -52.82 -2.52
C LEU A 195 -20.04 -54.04 -2.52
N ILE A 196 -19.70 -54.54 -1.32
CA ILE A 196 -18.82 -55.70 -1.16
C ILE A 196 -19.49 -56.97 -1.67
N GLN A 197 -20.78 -57.14 -1.37
CA GLN A 197 -21.57 -58.26 -1.85
C GLN A 197 -21.72 -58.22 -3.39
N ALA A 198 -22.02 -57.06 -3.97
CA ALA A 198 -22.13 -56.89 -5.42
C ALA A 198 -20.80 -57.19 -6.16
N ILE A 199 -19.66 -56.80 -5.59
CA ILE A 199 -18.32 -57.13 -6.13
C ILE A 199 -18.06 -58.63 -6.09
N LYS A 200 -18.41 -59.29 -4.98
CA LYS A 200 -18.26 -60.74 -4.84
C LYS A 200 -19.13 -61.47 -5.86
N ASP A 201 -20.38 -61.06 -6.02
CA ASP A 201 -21.33 -61.73 -6.92
C ASP A 201 -20.98 -61.52 -8.39
N LYS A 202 -20.57 -60.30 -8.78
CA LYS A 202 -20.23 -59.99 -10.18
C LYS A 202 -18.83 -60.46 -10.59
N PHE A 203 -17.83 -60.31 -9.72
CA PHE A 203 -16.42 -60.55 -10.09
C PHE A 203 -15.79 -61.77 -9.40
N GLY A 204 -16.46 -62.38 -8.42
CA GLY A 204 -15.93 -63.52 -7.66
C GLY A 204 -14.77 -63.16 -6.72
N ILE A 205 -14.61 -61.88 -6.37
CA ILE A 205 -13.48 -61.38 -5.57
C ILE A 205 -13.93 -61.18 -4.12
N PRO A 206 -13.38 -61.94 -3.15
CA PRO A 206 -13.71 -61.75 -1.73
C PRO A 206 -12.98 -60.52 -1.17
N LEU A 207 -13.74 -59.59 -0.60
CA LEU A 207 -13.22 -58.44 0.16
C LEU A 207 -13.73 -58.49 1.60
N ASN A 208 -13.04 -57.81 2.52
CA ASN A 208 -13.47 -57.72 3.92
C ASN A 208 -14.66 -56.76 4.06
N TYR A 209 -15.51 -56.96 5.06
CA TYR A 209 -16.56 -55.98 5.38
C TYR A 209 -15.93 -54.71 5.98
N PRO A 210 -16.40 -53.51 5.60
CA PRO A 210 -15.85 -52.24 6.05
C PRO A 210 -16.19 -51.95 7.54
N ASP A 211 -15.34 -51.17 8.21
CA ASP A 211 -15.60 -50.69 9.59
C ASP A 211 -16.80 -49.70 9.65
N SER A 212 -17.50 -49.63 10.78
CA SER A 212 -18.75 -48.88 10.93
C SER A 212 -18.62 -47.34 10.90
N ASP A 213 -17.42 -46.78 11.09
CA ASP A 213 -17.19 -45.32 11.28
C ASP A 213 -16.53 -44.61 10.08
N ILE A 214 -16.57 -45.20 8.88
CA ILE A 214 -15.79 -44.69 7.74
C ILE A 214 -16.39 -43.41 7.15
N TYR A 215 -17.69 -43.14 7.36
CA TYR A 215 -18.40 -42.07 6.67
C TYR A 215 -18.96 -40.99 7.62
N ASP A 216 -19.06 -39.76 7.11
CA ASP A 216 -19.74 -38.63 7.78
C ASP A 216 -21.03 -38.36 6.99
N ASP A 217 -22.17 -38.69 7.59
CA ASP A 217 -23.49 -38.58 6.97
C ASP A 217 -23.80 -37.16 6.44
N SER A 218 -23.16 -36.13 6.99
CA SER A 218 -23.35 -34.73 6.58
C SER A 218 -22.89 -34.41 5.15
N LEU A 219 -22.03 -35.25 4.54
CA LEU A 219 -21.51 -35.05 3.18
C LEU A 219 -22.51 -35.46 2.08
N LEU A 220 -23.52 -36.27 2.42
CA LEU A 220 -24.65 -36.60 1.56
C LEU A 220 -25.83 -35.83 2.13
N ASN A 221 -26.03 -34.60 1.64
CA ASN A 221 -27.17 -33.79 2.04
C ASN A 221 -28.47 -34.42 1.52
N THR A 222 -28.98 -35.43 2.22
CA THR A 222 -30.27 -36.08 1.94
C THR A 222 -31.45 -35.18 2.33
N GLN A 223 -31.20 -34.06 3.00
CA GLN A 223 -32.18 -33.00 3.25
C GLN A 223 -32.18 -31.96 2.13
N SER A 224 -32.70 -32.31 0.97
CA SER A 224 -33.23 -31.33 0.02
C SER A 224 -34.23 -31.99 -0.93
N TYR A 225 -35.43 -32.30 -0.43
CA TYR A 225 -36.62 -32.37 -1.27
C TYR A 225 -37.06 -30.95 -1.65
N ASN A 226 -36.16 -30.18 -2.24
CA ASN A 226 -36.53 -28.93 -2.88
C ASN A 226 -37.03 -29.31 -4.28
N LEU A 227 -38.28 -29.77 -4.35
CA LEU A 227 -38.97 -30.30 -5.54
C LEU A 227 -38.76 -29.42 -6.79
N HIS A 228 -38.52 -28.14 -6.58
CA HIS A 228 -38.21 -27.15 -7.59
C HIS A 228 -36.96 -27.47 -8.44
N ARG A 229 -35.86 -27.96 -7.86
CA ARG A 229 -34.60 -28.17 -8.59
C ARG A 229 -34.67 -29.35 -9.57
N PRO A 230 -35.18 -30.53 -9.18
CA PRO A 230 -35.49 -31.59 -10.15
C PRO A 230 -36.50 -31.13 -11.22
N ALA A 231 -37.46 -30.28 -10.88
CA ALA A 231 -38.44 -29.76 -11.84
C ALA A 231 -37.83 -28.89 -12.92
N LEU A 232 -36.96 -27.97 -12.53
CA LEU A 232 -36.20 -27.12 -13.45
C LEU A 232 -35.38 -27.97 -14.42
N ILE A 233 -34.65 -28.97 -13.92
CA ILE A 233 -33.84 -29.85 -14.77
C ILE A 233 -34.72 -30.64 -15.72
N LYS A 234 -35.80 -31.25 -15.24
CA LYS A 234 -36.73 -32.01 -16.09
C LYS A 234 -37.34 -31.16 -17.20
N HIS A 235 -37.67 -29.91 -16.91
CA HIS A 235 -38.32 -29.01 -17.87
C HIS A 235 -37.34 -28.42 -18.90
N TYR A 236 -36.23 -27.85 -18.43
CA TYR A 236 -35.27 -27.12 -19.28
C TYR A 236 -34.17 -28.00 -19.86
N PHE A 237 -33.91 -29.17 -19.25
CA PHE A 237 -32.85 -30.10 -19.65
C PHE A 237 -33.37 -31.55 -19.68
N PRO A 238 -34.41 -31.86 -20.47
CA PRO A 238 -35.06 -33.17 -20.47
C PRO A 238 -34.09 -34.34 -20.73
N GLN A 239 -33.09 -34.12 -21.60
CA GLN A 239 -32.01 -35.08 -21.88
C GLN A 239 -31.20 -35.51 -20.64
N VAL A 240 -31.00 -34.61 -19.67
CA VAL A 240 -30.31 -34.92 -18.40
C VAL A 240 -31.19 -35.80 -17.53
N TRP A 241 -32.49 -35.48 -17.49
CA TRP A 241 -33.47 -36.25 -16.74
C TRP A 241 -33.64 -37.67 -17.31
N GLU A 242 -33.74 -37.80 -18.62
CA GLU A 242 -33.86 -39.09 -19.32
C GLU A 242 -32.63 -39.97 -19.05
N LEU A 243 -31.42 -39.43 -19.19
CA LEU A 243 -30.19 -40.16 -18.90
C LEU A 243 -30.12 -40.63 -17.44
N TYR A 244 -30.53 -39.78 -16.50
CA TYR A 244 -30.57 -40.16 -15.08
C TYR A 244 -31.53 -41.35 -14.85
N GLN A 245 -32.68 -41.36 -15.51
CA GLN A 245 -33.63 -42.48 -15.40
C GLN A 245 -33.08 -43.76 -16.02
N GLU A 246 -32.35 -43.65 -17.13
CA GLU A 246 -31.72 -44.81 -17.76
C GLU A 246 -30.61 -45.41 -16.88
N LEU A 247 -29.80 -44.56 -16.23
CA LEU A 247 -28.82 -45.00 -15.25
C LEU A 247 -29.47 -45.72 -14.06
N ASN A 248 -30.59 -45.19 -13.55
CA ASN A 248 -31.36 -45.84 -12.48
C ASN A 248 -31.90 -47.22 -12.90
N ALA A 249 -32.38 -47.36 -14.14
CA ALA A 249 -32.93 -48.61 -14.63
C ALA A 249 -31.88 -49.73 -14.79
N LYS A 250 -30.61 -49.38 -15.03
CA LYS A 250 -29.51 -50.34 -15.24
C LYS A 250 -28.61 -50.54 -14.02
N ALA A 251 -28.72 -49.69 -13.00
CA ALA A 251 -27.89 -49.78 -11.82
C ALA A 251 -28.25 -51.00 -10.96
N VAL A 252 -27.23 -51.56 -10.30
CA VAL A 252 -27.45 -52.63 -9.31
C VAL A 252 -28.04 -51.99 -8.04
N THR A 253 -29.18 -52.49 -7.59
CA THR A 253 -29.90 -51.98 -6.40
C THR A 253 -30.09 -53.08 -5.35
N PRO A 254 -30.00 -52.76 -4.04
CA PRO A 254 -30.38 -53.70 -2.98
C PRO A 254 -31.87 -54.08 -3.08
N GLU A 255 -32.24 -55.32 -2.70
CA GLU A 255 -33.63 -55.84 -2.73
C GLU A 255 -34.64 -55.05 -1.86
N ALA A 256 -34.22 -53.99 -1.15
CA ALA A 256 -35.06 -53.13 -0.31
C ALA A 256 -35.37 -51.72 -0.89
N LEU A 257 -35.00 -51.40 -2.13
CA LEU A 257 -35.30 -50.11 -2.77
C LEU A 257 -36.00 -50.28 -4.13
N SER A 258 -37.17 -50.92 -4.13
CA SER A 258 -38.09 -50.96 -5.28
C SER A 258 -39.40 -50.24 -4.97
N SER A 259 -39.36 -48.90 -4.89
CA SER A 259 -40.56 -48.09 -5.16
C SER A 259 -40.20 -46.65 -5.51
N SER A 260 -41.02 -46.09 -6.39
CA SER A 260 -40.83 -44.84 -7.14
C SER A 260 -40.61 -43.59 -6.30
N LEU A 261 -39.73 -42.70 -6.75
CA LEU A 261 -39.70 -41.30 -6.31
C LEU A 261 -39.62 -40.38 -7.54
N VAL A 262 -40.77 -40.12 -8.16
CA VAL A 262 -40.93 -38.97 -9.07
C VAL A 262 -42.06 -38.11 -8.50
N PRO A 263 -41.77 -36.94 -7.94
CA PRO A 263 -42.81 -36.01 -7.51
C PRO A 263 -43.44 -35.32 -8.73
N GLU A 264 -44.75 -35.02 -8.67
CA GLU A 264 -45.44 -34.14 -9.61
C GLU A 264 -45.04 -32.68 -9.36
N LEU A 265 -44.84 -31.91 -10.43
CA LEU A 265 -44.16 -30.61 -10.40
C LEU A 265 -45.00 -29.51 -11.05
N PRO A 266 -45.02 -28.29 -10.48
CA PRO A 266 -45.77 -27.14 -11.02
C PRO A 266 -45.06 -26.44 -12.21
N PRO A 267 -45.79 -25.63 -13.00
CA PRO A 267 -45.23 -24.90 -14.15
C PRO A 267 -44.42 -23.66 -13.74
N LEU A 268 -43.38 -23.32 -14.51
CA LEU A 268 -42.40 -22.25 -14.26
C LEU A 268 -42.10 -21.41 -15.54
N PRO A 269 -41.58 -20.17 -15.41
CA PRO A 269 -41.62 -19.11 -16.44
C PRO A 269 -40.46 -19.11 -17.46
N PRO A 270 -40.60 -18.45 -18.65
CA PRO A 270 -40.00 -18.86 -19.92
C PRO A 270 -38.70 -18.11 -20.31
N TYR A 271 -37.58 -18.35 -19.64
CA TYR A 271 -36.29 -17.78 -20.08
C TYR A 271 -35.17 -18.83 -20.00
N GLU A 272 -34.69 -19.29 -21.16
CA GLU A 272 -33.77 -20.43 -21.29
C GLU A 272 -32.29 -20.10 -21.06
N ALA A 273 -31.87 -18.84 -21.20
CA ALA A 273 -30.44 -18.54 -21.29
C ALA A 273 -29.68 -18.83 -19.99
N TRP A 274 -30.25 -18.56 -18.81
CA TRP A 274 -29.58 -18.64 -17.50
C TRP A 274 -30.49 -19.21 -16.38
N VAL A 275 -31.20 -20.30 -16.67
CA VAL A 275 -32.17 -20.94 -15.75
C VAL A 275 -31.60 -21.23 -14.36
N LEU A 276 -30.29 -21.49 -14.24
CA LEU A 276 -29.63 -21.82 -12.97
C LEU A 276 -28.91 -20.64 -12.29
N GLN A 277 -28.97 -19.42 -12.84
CA GLN A 277 -28.26 -18.26 -12.31
C GLN A 277 -28.72 -17.90 -10.89
N ASP A 278 -30.02 -17.86 -10.64
CA ASP A 278 -30.57 -17.58 -9.31
C ASP A 278 -30.11 -18.61 -8.26
N TRP A 279 -29.91 -19.87 -8.66
CA TRP A 279 -29.41 -20.92 -7.78
C TRP A 279 -27.92 -20.71 -7.46
N LEU A 280 -27.12 -20.31 -8.44
CA LEU A 280 -25.72 -19.93 -8.21
C LEU A 280 -25.63 -18.72 -7.26
N ASP A 281 -26.42 -17.68 -7.50
CA ASP A 281 -26.40 -16.45 -6.70
C ASP A 281 -26.86 -16.68 -5.26
N LEU A 282 -27.89 -17.51 -5.04
CA LEU A 282 -28.32 -17.88 -3.69
C LEU A 282 -27.20 -18.59 -2.91
N ARG A 283 -26.45 -19.51 -3.54
CA ARG A 283 -25.30 -20.15 -2.89
C ARG A 283 -24.14 -19.19 -2.63
N ARG A 284 -23.98 -18.14 -3.44
CA ARG A 284 -22.98 -17.07 -3.20
C ARG A 284 -23.34 -16.29 -1.92
N LEU A 285 -24.60 -15.89 -1.79
CA LEU A 285 -25.09 -15.13 -0.63
C LEU A 285 -25.01 -15.93 0.68
N GLU A 286 -25.39 -17.21 0.68
CA GLU A 286 -25.28 -18.07 1.87
C GLU A 286 -23.83 -18.21 2.35
N LYS A 287 -22.87 -18.31 1.41
CA LYS A 287 -21.45 -18.42 1.75
C LYS A 287 -20.89 -17.12 2.31
N GLU A 288 -21.27 -15.98 1.72
CA GLU A 288 -20.88 -14.68 2.22
C GLU A 288 -21.40 -14.45 3.63
N SER A 289 -22.66 -14.81 3.88
CA SER A 289 -23.25 -14.81 5.23
C SER A 289 -22.46 -15.68 6.20
N PHE A 290 -22.07 -16.90 5.82
CA PHE A 290 -21.28 -17.79 6.68
C PHE A 290 -19.88 -17.22 6.96
N LYS A 291 -19.20 -16.67 5.94
CA LYS A 291 -17.88 -16.06 6.09
C LYS A 291 -17.92 -14.87 7.05
N LEU A 292 -18.93 -14.00 6.90
CA LEU A 292 -19.12 -12.84 7.77
C LEU A 292 -19.40 -13.28 9.21
N GLN A 293 -20.18 -14.35 9.42
CA GLN A 293 -20.39 -14.93 10.74
C GLN A 293 -19.10 -15.45 11.38
N THR A 294 -18.27 -16.19 10.64
CA THR A 294 -16.98 -16.67 11.15
C THR A 294 -16.01 -15.53 11.45
N GLN A 295 -15.98 -14.48 10.61
CA GLN A 295 -15.15 -13.30 10.86
C GLN A 295 -15.60 -12.55 12.11
N LEU A 296 -16.92 -12.47 12.33
CA LEU A 296 -17.49 -11.87 13.53
C LEU A 296 -17.11 -12.66 14.79
N GLU A 297 -17.14 -14.00 14.75
CA GLU A 297 -16.69 -14.85 15.86
C GLU A 297 -15.19 -14.67 16.14
N GLN A 298 -14.34 -14.66 15.09
CA GLN A 298 -12.89 -14.46 15.25
C GLN A 298 -12.55 -13.08 15.81
N SER A 299 -13.26 -12.04 15.36
CA SER A 299 -13.09 -10.68 15.87
C SER A 299 -13.51 -10.58 17.34
N HIS A 300 -14.58 -11.27 17.76
CA HIS A 300 -14.94 -11.37 19.18
C HIS A 300 -13.85 -12.07 20.01
N GLU A 301 -13.30 -13.19 19.54
CA GLU A 301 -12.21 -13.89 20.25
C GLU A 301 -10.91 -13.07 20.32
N GLU A 302 -10.62 -12.27 19.30
CA GLU A 302 -9.49 -11.35 19.29
C GLU A 302 -9.70 -10.17 20.25
N LEU A 303 -10.91 -9.59 20.26
CA LEU A 303 -11.29 -8.56 21.23
C LEU A 303 -11.15 -9.04 22.68
N ASP A 304 -11.58 -10.26 22.98
CA ASP A 304 -11.47 -10.83 24.33
C ASP A 304 -10.00 -11.07 24.74
N ARG A 305 -9.15 -11.52 23.80
CA ARG A 305 -7.70 -11.64 24.03
C ARG A 305 -7.04 -10.28 24.26
N ASN A 306 -7.34 -9.30 23.42
CA ASN A 306 -6.82 -7.94 23.55
C ASN A 306 -7.26 -7.30 24.87
N ARG A 307 -8.52 -7.49 25.27
CA ARG A 307 -9.04 -7.01 26.57
C ARG A 307 -8.29 -7.62 27.74
N SER A 308 -7.98 -8.92 27.69
CA SER A 308 -7.22 -9.62 28.72
C SER A 308 -5.77 -9.11 28.80
N GLN A 309 -5.12 -8.88 27.66
CA GLN A 309 -3.76 -8.34 27.59
C GLN A 309 -3.71 -6.87 28.06
N LEU A 310 -4.73 -6.07 27.74
CA LEU A 310 -4.84 -4.69 28.21
C LEU A 310 -4.97 -4.63 29.74
N GLN A 311 -5.77 -5.53 30.33
CA GLN A 311 -5.90 -5.63 31.80
C GLN A 311 -4.58 -5.99 32.46
N GLN A 312 -3.81 -6.91 31.88
CA GLN A 312 -2.50 -7.30 32.41
C GLN A 312 -1.49 -6.14 32.31
N THR A 313 -1.50 -5.43 31.18
CA THR A 313 -0.63 -4.25 30.97
C THR A 313 -1.00 -3.12 31.92
N LEU A 314 -2.30 -2.89 32.15
CA LEU A 314 -2.77 -1.89 33.11
C LEU A 314 -2.28 -2.20 34.53
N GLN A 315 -2.31 -3.47 34.95
CA GLN A 315 -1.77 -3.88 36.26
C GLN A 315 -0.25 -3.66 36.36
N GLN A 316 0.50 -3.95 35.28
CA GLN A 316 1.95 -3.72 35.24
C GLN A 316 2.28 -2.24 35.34
N ASN A 317 1.58 -1.40 34.57
CA ASN A 317 1.77 0.05 34.58
C ASN A 317 1.41 0.66 35.94
N GLN A 318 0.35 0.17 36.61
CA GLN A 318 0.01 0.59 37.96
C GLN A 318 1.12 0.25 38.96
N ALA A 319 1.70 -0.96 38.88
CA ALA A 319 2.82 -1.36 39.74
C ALA A 319 4.10 -0.54 39.46
N GLU A 320 4.36 -0.19 38.21
CA GLU A 320 5.51 0.65 37.83
C GLU A 320 5.32 2.11 38.25
N GLN A 321 4.09 2.62 38.18
CA GLN A 321 3.72 3.93 38.69
C GLN A 321 3.93 4.01 40.21
N GLU A 322 3.52 2.99 40.96
CA GLU A 322 3.78 2.90 42.41
C GLU A 322 5.27 2.90 42.73
N ARG A 323 6.09 2.14 41.98
CA ARG A 323 7.55 2.14 42.15
C ARG A 323 8.15 3.51 41.87
N SER A 324 7.73 4.15 40.79
CA SER A 324 8.18 5.49 40.40
C SER A 324 7.82 6.54 41.46
N HIS A 325 6.63 6.43 42.08
CA HIS A 325 6.24 7.29 43.19
C HIS A 325 7.15 7.11 44.43
N VAL A 326 7.53 5.87 44.74
CA VAL A 326 8.47 5.59 45.84
C VAL A 326 9.86 6.16 45.55
N GLU A 327 10.38 5.98 44.33
CA GLU A 327 11.68 6.54 43.93
C GLU A 327 11.69 8.08 43.91
N LEU A 328 10.59 8.69 43.47
CA LEU A 328 10.41 10.14 43.51
C LEU A 328 10.42 10.67 44.95
N ALA A 329 9.71 10.00 45.87
CA ALA A 329 9.70 10.37 47.29
C ALA A 329 11.10 10.25 47.93
N GLN A 330 11.85 9.21 47.59
CA GLN A 330 13.24 9.05 48.03
C GLN A 330 14.15 10.17 47.48
N SER A 331 14.01 10.48 46.19
CA SER A 331 14.78 11.55 45.53
C SER A 331 14.47 12.93 46.12
N GLN A 332 13.20 13.22 46.42
CA GLN A 332 12.78 14.46 47.08
C GLN A 332 13.36 14.59 48.50
N SER A 333 13.39 13.49 49.27
CA SER A 333 14.02 13.46 50.59
C SER A 333 15.53 13.72 50.51
N GLN A 334 16.20 13.11 49.54
CA GLN A 334 17.63 13.34 49.31
C GLN A 334 17.92 14.77 48.85
N LEU A 335 17.04 15.37 48.04
CA LEU A 335 17.13 16.77 47.64
C LEU A 335 16.99 17.72 48.84
N GLN A 336 16.03 17.48 49.75
CA GLN A 336 15.86 18.27 50.97
C GLN A 336 17.09 18.18 51.89
N GLN A 337 17.68 16.99 52.05
CA GLN A 337 18.92 16.81 52.80
C GLN A 337 20.08 17.60 52.15
N THR A 338 20.21 17.51 50.83
CA THR A 338 21.25 18.23 50.08
C THR A 338 21.08 19.75 50.20
N GLN A 339 19.85 20.25 50.11
CA GLN A 339 19.54 21.68 50.30
C GLN A 339 19.88 22.16 51.71
N SER A 340 19.58 21.34 52.74
CA SER A 340 19.93 21.65 54.13
C SER A 340 21.45 21.71 54.35
N GLN A 341 22.20 20.78 53.74
CA GLN A 341 23.67 20.80 53.75
C GLN A 341 24.23 22.03 53.02
N LEU A 342 23.63 22.42 51.90
CA LEU A 342 24.02 23.60 51.15
C LEU A 342 23.83 24.88 51.98
N GLN A 343 22.70 25.02 52.67
CA GLN A 343 22.45 26.15 53.58
C GLN A 343 23.46 26.20 54.74
N GLN A 344 23.78 25.06 55.34
CA GLN A 344 24.83 25.01 56.37
C GLN A 344 26.20 25.43 55.83
N THR A 345 26.56 24.96 54.64
CA THR A 345 27.83 25.32 53.98
C THR A 345 27.88 26.80 53.63
N GLN A 346 26.77 27.37 53.15
CA GLN A 346 26.67 28.81 52.87
C GLN A 346 26.82 29.66 54.14
N SER A 347 26.22 29.23 55.26
CA SER A 347 26.38 29.91 56.56
C SER A 347 27.83 29.85 57.06
N GLN A 348 28.49 28.70 56.94
CA GLN A 348 29.92 28.58 57.26
C GLN A 348 30.80 29.47 56.37
N LEU A 349 30.47 29.57 55.08
CA LEU A 349 31.18 30.45 54.15
C LEU A 349 31.06 31.93 54.56
N GLN A 350 29.85 32.38 54.93
CA GLN A 350 29.61 33.75 55.42
C GLN A 350 30.37 34.04 56.72
N GLN A 351 30.40 33.09 57.66
CA GLN A 351 31.20 33.23 58.88
C GLN A 351 32.70 33.34 58.58
N THR A 352 33.20 32.50 57.68
CA THR A 352 34.61 32.52 57.25
C THR A 352 34.95 33.84 56.56
N GLN A 353 34.07 34.37 55.71
CA GLN A 353 34.24 35.68 55.07
C GLN A 353 34.29 36.83 56.09
N SER A 354 33.44 36.77 57.12
CA SER A 354 33.41 37.76 58.20
C SER A 354 34.72 37.72 59.02
N GLN A 355 35.21 36.52 59.34
CA GLN A 355 36.51 36.35 60.01
C GLN A 355 37.68 36.86 59.15
N LEU A 356 37.63 36.65 57.83
CA LEU A 356 38.63 37.14 56.90
C LEU A 356 38.66 38.69 56.90
N GLN A 357 37.50 39.35 56.84
CA GLN A 357 37.41 40.81 56.92
C GLN A 357 37.94 41.36 58.25
N GLN A 358 37.63 40.69 59.36
CA GLN A 358 38.12 41.08 60.68
C GLN A 358 39.64 40.95 60.77
N THR A 359 40.19 39.86 60.22
CA THR A 359 41.64 39.62 60.15
C THR A 359 42.34 40.64 59.24
N GLN A 360 41.74 41.01 58.11
CA GLN A 360 42.25 42.06 57.24
C GLN A 360 42.28 43.44 57.94
N SER A 361 41.25 43.74 58.73
CA SER A 361 41.17 44.99 59.51
C SER A 361 42.27 45.03 60.60
N GLN A 362 42.50 43.91 61.30
CA GLN A 362 43.60 43.78 62.26
C GLN A 362 44.97 43.92 61.60
N LEU A 363 45.14 43.36 60.39
CA LEU A 363 46.37 43.50 59.63
C LEU A 363 46.64 44.97 59.26
N GLN A 364 45.61 45.72 58.84
CA GLN A 364 45.73 47.16 58.55
C GLN A 364 46.08 47.98 59.80
N GLN A 365 45.46 47.68 60.95
CA GLN A 365 45.83 48.33 62.21
C GLN A 365 47.28 48.03 62.60
N THR A 366 47.71 46.78 62.46
CA THR A 366 49.08 46.37 62.78
C THR A 366 50.09 47.05 61.84
N GLN A 367 49.77 47.17 60.54
CA GLN A 367 50.59 47.92 59.59
C GLN A 367 50.69 49.41 59.94
N SER A 368 49.59 50.01 60.39
CA SER A 368 49.57 51.41 60.82
C SER A 368 50.42 51.62 62.08
N GLN A 369 50.31 50.72 63.06
CA GLN A 369 51.17 50.72 64.26
C GLN A 369 52.64 50.51 63.91
N LEU A 370 52.94 49.65 62.94
CA LEU A 370 54.31 49.43 62.46
C LEU A 370 54.88 50.72 61.83
N GLN A 371 54.11 51.41 60.99
CA GLN A 371 54.52 52.71 60.42
C GLN A 371 54.74 53.78 61.50
N GLN A 372 53.87 53.83 62.51
CA GLN A 372 54.00 54.76 63.63
C GLN A 372 55.24 54.46 64.47
N THR A 373 55.50 53.17 64.74
CA THR A 373 56.69 52.71 65.46
C THR A 373 57.96 52.97 64.64
N GLN A 374 57.93 52.79 63.32
CA GLN A 374 59.04 53.14 62.43
C GLN A 374 59.34 54.65 62.47
N SER A 375 58.30 55.50 62.46
CA SER A 375 58.46 56.95 62.57
C SER A 375 59.04 57.36 63.93
N GLN A 376 58.57 56.74 65.02
CA GLN A 376 59.13 56.93 66.36
C GLN A 376 60.59 56.47 66.44
N LEU A 377 60.92 55.32 65.85
CA LEU A 377 62.30 54.85 65.77
C LEU A 377 63.18 55.83 65.01
N GLN A 378 62.67 56.43 63.94
CA GLN A 378 63.38 57.44 63.16
C GLN A 378 63.63 58.72 63.98
N GLN A 379 62.66 59.17 64.78
CA GLN A 379 62.84 60.27 65.73
C GLN A 379 63.88 59.94 66.81
N VAL A 380 63.80 58.75 67.41
CA VAL A 380 64.77 58.30 68.41
C VAL A 380 66.17 58.13 67.81
N LEU A 381 66.30 57.71 66.55
CA LEU A 381 67.59 57.65 65.87
C LEU A 381 68.20 59.05 65.67
N VAL A 382 67.38 60.06 65.34
CA VAL A 382 67.81 61.45 65.27
C VAL A 382 68.23 61.99 66.65
N GLU A 383 67.45 61.71 67.70
CA GLU A 383 67.81 62.07 69.08
C GLU A 383 69.06 61.34 69.58
N LEU A 384 69.27 60.09 69.16
CA LEU A 384 70.46 59.30 69.47
C LEU A 384 71.68 59.90 68.79
N GLU A 385 71.57 60.38 67.55
CA GLU A 385 72.65 61.04 66.84
C GLU A 385 73.03 62.38 67.51
N GLN A 386 72.02 63.16 67.92
CA GLN A 386 72.22 64.37 68.73
C GLN A 386 72.86 64.05 70.09
N SER A 387 72.42 62.98 70.76
CA SER A 387 72.95 62.53 72.05
C SER A 387 74.36 61.95 71.94
N LYS A 388 74.70 61.25 70.86
CA LYS A 388 76.07 60.79 70.57
C LYS A 388 77.03 61.96 70.36
N THR A 389 76.56 63.04 69.72
CA THR A 389 77.33 64.28 69.58
C THR A 389 77.59 64.94 70.94
N LEU A 390 76.60 64.90 71.85
CA LEU A 390 76.73 65.35 73.24
C LEU A 390 77.60 64.44 74.12
N ILE A 391 77.55 63.12 73.93
CA ILE A 391 78.36 62.14 74.67
C ILE A 391 79.83 62.21 74.21
N LEU A 392 80.12 62.39 72.92
CA LEU A 392 81.48 62.67 72.45
C LEU A 392 82.05 63.97 73.05
N ALA A 393 81.20 64.97 73.31
CA ALA A 393 81.59 66.16 74.07
C ALA A 393 81.80 65.87 75.57
N MET A 394 81.00 64.99 76.18
CA MET A 394 81.09 64.61 77.60
C MET A 394 82.21 63.58 77.92
N GLU A 395 82.60 62.72 76.98
CA GLU A 395 83.66 61.70 77.17
C GLU A 395 85.08 62.29 77.21
N SER A 396 85.23 63.58 76.92
CA SER A 396 86.44 64.36 77.22
C SER A 396 86.53 64.84 78.70
N SER A 397 85.47 64.60 79.50
CA SER A 397 85.36 65.09 80.88
C SER A 397 85.72 64.05 81.95
N LYS A 398 86.61 64.43 82.87
CA LYS A 398 87.21 63.56 83.91
C LYS A 398 86.20 62.92 84.89
N PHE A 399 84.95 63.37 84.92
CA PHE A 399 83.94 62.94 85.89
C PHE A 399 83.31 61.57 85.56
N TRP A 400 83.33 61.15 84.29
CA TRP A 400 82.59 59.96 83.82
C TRP A 400 83.28 58.63 84.17
N LYS A 401 84.61 58.61 84.31
CA LYS A 401 85.38 57.40 84.63
C LYS A 401 85.13 56.84 86.05
N MET A 402 84.72 57.69 87.00
CA MET A 402 84.42 57.25 88.37
C MET A 402 83.05 56.58 88.53
N ARG A 403 82.14 56.73 87.56
CA ARG A 403 80.73 56.32 87.69
C ARG A 403 80.46 54.90 87.16
N ILE A 404 81.32 54.37 86.29
CA ILE A 404 81.19 53.00 85.72
C ILE A 404 81.50 51.92 86.77
N ALA A 405 82.45 52.18 87.68
CA ALA A 405 82.82 51.24 88.74
C ALA A 405 81.67 50.94 89.72
N TRP A 406 80.70 51.85 89.84
CA TRP A 406 79.53 51.70 90.71
C TRP A 406 78.41 50.84 90.11
N PHE A 407 78.26 50.85 88.77
CA PHE A 407 77.23 50.04 88.10
C PHE A 407 77.59 48.56 87.98
N TRP A 408 78.90 48.24 87.95
CA TRP A 408 79.39 46.86 87.95
C TRP A 408 79.01 46.10 89.24
N LEU A 409 78.89 46.81 90.36
CA LEU A 409 78.58 46.26 91.68
C LEU A 409 77.09 45.90 91.90
N LYS A 410 76.19 46.29 90.98
CA LYS A 410 74.72 46.14 91.18
C LYS A 410 74.08 45.01 90.35
N GLN A 411 74.81 44.38 89.42
CA GLN A 411 74.29 43.29 88.57
C GLN A 411 74.65 41.86 89.04
N VAL A 412 75.30 41.71 90.20
CA VAL A 412 75.82 40.43 90.73
C VAL A 412 74.78 39.59 91.49
N PHE A 413 73.58 40.12 91.81
CA PHE A 413 72.58 39.37 92.57
C PHE A 413 71.24 39.27 91.82
N GLY A 414 70.97 38.09 91.24
CA GLY A 414 69.60 37.63 90.95
C GLY A 414 69.29 37.27 89.50
N VAL A 415 69.98 36.27 88.94
CA VAL A 415 69.57 35.51 87.75
C VAL A 415 69.06 34.14 88.22
N THR A 416 67.94 33.65 87.66
CA THR A 416 67.71 32.29 87.10
C THR A 416 66.30 32.23 86.49
N GLU A 417 66.08 31.97 85.19
CA GLU A 417 66.23 30.71 84.41
C GLU A 417 65.34 29.57 84.95
N ASN A 418 64.41 28.95 84.20
CA ASN A 418 64.56 28.15 82.98
C ASN A 418 63.15 27.96 82.35
N SER A 419 62.87 27.98 81.04
CA SER A 419 63.56 27.57 79.81
C SER A 419 63.70 26.05 79.59
N LYS A 420 63.08 25.62 78.47
CA LYS A 420 63.28 24.41 77.66
C LYS A 420 62.62 23.10 78.11
N GLN A 421 61.62 22.70 77.33
CA GLN A 421 61.73 21.57 76.39
C GLN A 421 60.63 21.73 75.34
N SER A 422 60.94 22.38 74.21
CA SER A 422 61.41 21.77 72.96
C SER A 422 60.39 20.83 72.33
N PHE A 423 59.71 21.28 71.27
CA PHE A 423 60.27 21.28 69.91
C PHE A 423 60.45 19.84 69.42
N ASN A 424 59.33 19.14 69.19
CA ASN A 424 59.25 17.94 68.33
C ASN A 424 57.79 17.55 68.09
N ARG A 425 57.07 18.31 67.26
CA ARG A 425 55.83 17.84 66.61
C ARG A 425 55.39 18.65 65.38
N LEU A 426 56.34 19.32 64.72
CA LEU A 426 56.10 20.10 63.50
C LEU A 426 57.11 19.83 62.37
N LEU A 427 57.88 18.74 62.46
CA LEU A 427 58.90 18.35 61.48
C LEU A 427 58.76 16.90 60.97
N SER A 428 57.52 16.39 60.85
CA SER A 428 57.25 15.06 60.27
C SER A 428 56.21 15.02 59.15
N ARG A 429 55.70 16.17 58.70
CA ARG A 429 54.83 16.25 57.49
C ARG A 429 55.48 16.91 56.27
N ALA A 430 56.62 17.58 56.44
CA ALA A 430 57.37 18.22 55.34
C ALA A 430 58.43 17.32 54.66
N LYS A 431 58.77 16.14 55.21
CA LYS A 431 59.78 15.23 54.63
C LYS A 431 59.22 14.09 53.76
N LYS A 432 57.89 13.91 53.68
CA LYS A 432 57.27 12.90 52.80
C LYS A 432 56.86 13.45 51.44
N LEU A 433 56.74 14.78 51.31
CA LEU A 433 56.45 15.48 50.06
C LEU A 433 57.72 15.76 49.23
N LEU A 434 58.87 15.94 49.88
CA LEU A 434 60.17 16.19 49.24
C LEU A 434 60.91 14.93 48.76
N TYR A 435 60.45 13.73 49.14
CA TYR A 435 61.04 12.45 48.70
C TYR A 435 60.40 11.92 47.41
N LEU A 436 59.10 12.17 47.20
CA LEU A 436 58.36 11.71 46.00
C LEU A 436 58.55 12.62 44.77
N LEU A 437 58.92 13.88 44.96
CA LEU A 437 59.21 14.82 43.88
C LEU A 437 60.61 14.66 43.26
N LYS A 438 61.51 13.85 43.85
CA LYS A 438 62.91 13.76 43.40
C LYS A 438 63.24 12.54 42.54
N ASN A 439 62.41 11.49 42.50
CA ASN A 439 62.80 10.20 41.88
C ASN A 439 61.87 9.60 40.81
N LYS A 440 60.77 10.24 40.37
CA LYS A 440 59.89 9.66 39.33
C LYS A 440 59.38 10.58 38.21
N GLY A 441 59.89 11.82 38.09
CA GLY A 441 59.82 12.63 36.87
C GLY A 441 58.41 13.08 36.39
N LEU A 442 58.30 14.37 36.07
CA LEU A 442 57.09 15.07 35.60
C LEU A 442 56.44 14.49 34.31
N LYS A 443 57.11 13.54 33.65
CA LYS A 443 56.74 12.98 32.33
C LYS A 443 55.90 11.70 32.36
N TYR A 444 55.56 11.18 33.54
CA TYR A 444 54.69 10.00 33.70
C TYR A 444 53.32 10.34 34.35
N THR A 445 53.15 11.54 34.91
CA THR A 445 51.90 11.96 35.58
C THR A 445 51.10 13.00 34.78
N ILE A 446 51.67 13.56 33.70
CA ILE A 446 50.97 14.45 32.76
C ILE A 446 50.37 13.66 31.56
N THR A 447 50.69 12.38 31.41
CA THR A 447 50.29 11.54 30.27
C THR A 447 49.12 10.60 30.58
N ARG A 448 48.20 11.01 31.45
CA ARG A 448 46.91 10.30 31.67
C ARG A 448 45.70 11.22 31.86
N LEU A 449 45.87 12.54 31.69
CA LEU A 449 44.77 13.53 31.79
C LEU A 449 44.67 14.48 30.59
N SER A 450 45.40 14.23 29.50
CA SER A 450 45.30 15.02 28.26
C SER A 450 45.52 14.14 27.03
N ARG A 451 44.48 13.41 26.62
CA ARG A 451 44.37 12.88 25.25
C ARG A 451 42.90 12.70 24.88
N LYS A 452 42.25 13.79 24.44
CA LYS A 452 41.20 13.81 23.39
C LYS A 452 40.51 15.20 23.32
N VAL A 453 41.24 16.23 22.90
CA VAL A 453 40.70 17.50 22.38
C VAL A 453 41.72 18.07 21.37
N TYR A 454 41.39 18.01 20.07
CA TYR A 454 41.90 18.77 18.89
C TYR A 454 43.36 18.49 18.42
N LEU A 455 43.74 18.24 17.15
CA LEU A 455 43.19 18.46 15.80
C LEU A 455 43.99 17.66 14.73
N LYS A 456 43.41 17.54 13.51
CA LYS A 456 43.90 17.01 12.19
C LYS A 456 43.53 15.56 11.90
N LEU A 457 42.55 15.31 11.02
CA LEU A 457 42.55 15.37 9.53
C LEU A 457 43.22 14.15 8.89
N ASP A 458 42.43 13.44 8.08
CA ASP A 458 42.76 12.45 7.03
C ASP A 458 43.75 11.34 7.37
N ASP A 459 43.24 10.15 7.69
CA ASP A 459 43.01 9.07 6.72
C ASP A 459 42.18 7.95 7.40
N GLY A 460 41.55 7.07 6.61
CA GLY A 460 41.09 5.78 7.14
C GLY A 460 39.62 5.43 6.92
N SER A 461 39.31 5.10 5.66
CA SER A 461 38.39 4.02 5.23
C SER A 461 37.01 3.94 5.88
N ALA A 462 36.05 4.46 5.12
CA ALA A 462 34.64 4.13 5.09
C ALA A 462 34.30 2.68 5.49
N ASN A 463 33.70 2.51 6.66
CA ASN A 463 32.68 1.49 6.87
C ASN A 463 31.33 2.16 6.59
N ILE A 464 30.90 2.08 5.34
CA ILE A 464 29.52 2.36 4.96
C ILE A 464 28.69 1.22 5.57
N GLU A 465 28.12 1.46 6.75
CA GLU A 465 26.91 0.73 7.12
C GLU A 465 25.87 1.10 6.06
N VAL A 466 25.55 0.13 5.21
CA VAL A 466 24.46 0.22 4.25
C VAL A 466 23.18 0.29 5.07
N LEU A 467 22.75 1.50 5.41
CA LEU A 467 21.41 1.76 5.92
C LEU A 467 20.42 1.32 4.83
N PRO A 468 19.36 0.55 5.16
CA PRO A 468 18.34 0.21 4.18
C PRO A 468 17.74 1.51 3.61
N GLU A 469 17.49 1.54 2.29
CA GLU A 469 16.84 2.62 1.55
C GLU A 469 15.50 3.00 2.22
N THR A 470 15.52 3.86 3.25
CA THR A 470 14.39 4.11 4.16
C THR A 470 13.98 5.58 4.13
N TYR A 471 12.68 5.84 4.32
CA TYR A 471 12.09 7.18 4.43
C TYR A 471 12.83 8.07 5.45
N GLN A 472 13.36 7.48 6.53
CA GLN A 472 14.16 8.17 7.53
C GLN A 472 15.42 8.85 6.97
N GLY A 473 16.10 8.21 6.00
CA GLY A 473 17.26 8.82 5.33
C GLY A 473 16.87 10.02 4.48
N TRP A 474 15.73 9.94 3.77
CA TRP A 474 15.17 11.08 3.05
C TRP A 474 14.78 12.21 4.02
N LEU A 475 14.14 11.89 5.14
CA LEU A 475 13.72 12.87 6.13
C LEU A 475 14.91 13.61 6.74
N GLN A 476 16.00 12.91 7.12
CA GLN A 476 17.21 13.54 7.65
C GLN A 476 17.85 14.57 6.69
N LYS A 477 17.69 14.37 5.38
CA LYS A 477 18.23 15.25 4.34
C LYS A 477 17.32 16.43 4.02
N ASN A 478 16.00 16.26 4.16
CA ASN A 478 15.00 17.22 3.69
C ASN A 478 14.28 17.98 4.82
N PHE A 479 14.29 17.47 6.06
CA PHE A 479 13.70 18.15 7.21
C PHE A 479 14.58 19.36 7.63
N PRO A 480 14.00 20.53 7.96
CA PRO A 480 14.77 21.72 8.27
C PRO A 480 15.63 21.54 9.53
N ARG A 481 16.90 21.98 9.46
CA ARG A 481 17.78 22.06 10.63
C ARG A 481 17.65 23.42 11.29
N GLU A 482 18.09 23.54 12.54
CA GLU A 482 18.19 24.81 13.27
C GLU A 482 18.93 25.94 12.53
N SER A 483 19.92 25.61 11.69
CA SER A 483 20.58 26.61 10.85
C SER A 483 19.73 27.08 9.67
N ASP A 484 18.87 26.20 9.16
CA ASP A 484 17.98 26.50 8.04
C ASP A 484 16.81 27.36 8.55
N LEU A 485 16.22 27.02 9.70
CA LEU A 485 15.17 27.82 10.35
C LEU A 485 15.64 29.25 10.67
N ARG A 486 16.87 29.43 11.17
CA ARG A 486 17.42 30.78 11.40
C ARG A 486 17.51 31.61 10.12
N LYS A 487 17.94 31.00 9.00
CA LYS A 487 17.98 31.68 7.69
C LYS A 487 16.58 31.99 7.17
N MET A 488 15.62 31.09 7.38
CA MET A 488 14.23 31.33 7.02
C MET A 488 13.68 32.54 7.79
N ALA A 489 13.92 32.62 9.10
CA ALA A 489 13.53 33.78 9.92
C ALA A 489 14.15 35.09 9.40
N GLU A 490 15.44 35.10 9.07
CA GLU A 490 16.10 36.26 8.44
C GLU A 490 15.47 36.62 7.08
N THR A 491 15.04 35.62 6.31
CA THR A 491 14.39 35.81 5.01
C THR A 491 12.99 36.39 5.15
N VAL A 492 12.23 36.01 6.19
CA VAL A 492 10.91 36.59 6.49
C VAL A 492 10.98 38.10 6.68
N GLU A 493 12.07 38.62 7.25
CA GLU A 493 12.23 40.07 7.47
C GLU A 493 12.20 40.86 6.15
N VAL A 494 12.68 40.27 5.06
CA VAL A 494 12.74 40.91 3.73
C VAL A 494 11.56 40.55 2.82
N PHE A 495 10.61 39.73 3.26
CA PHE A 495 9.39 39.47 2.50
C PHE A 495 8.61 40.76 2.26
N THR A 496 8.15 40.94 1.02
CA THR A 496 7.34 42.11 0.63
C THR A 496 5.90 41.92 1.09
N ASN A 497 5.36 40.70 0.93
CA ASN A 497 4.06 40.33 1.45
C ASN A 497 4.23 39.46 2.70
N LYS A 498 3.61 39.86 3.81
CA LYS A 498 3.63 39.11 5.08
C LYS A 498 2.19 38.84 5.52
N PRO A 499 1.43 38.04 4.74
CA PRO A 499 0.03 37.81 5.03
C PRO A 499 -0.13 37.10 6.38
N VAL A 500 -1.13 37.49 7.14
CA VAL A 500 -1.52 36.75 8.35
C VAL A 500 -2.24 35.48 7.92
N ILE A 501 -1.76 34.33 8.39
CA ILE A 501 -2.38 33.02 8.15
C ILE A 501 -3.16 32.61 9.40
N SER A 502 -4.47 32.41 9.26
CA SER A 502 -5.34 31.94 10.33
C SER A 502 -5.44 30.41 10.29
N ILE A 503 -4.92 29.74 11.31
CA ILE A 503 -5.00 28.28 11.44
C ILE A 503 -6.36 27.93 12.06
N ILE A 504 -7.16 27.14 11.38
CA ILE A 504 -8.50 26.71 11.79
C ILE A 504 -8.37 25.34 12.44
N MET A 505 -8.66 25.25 13.74
CA MET A 505 -8.53 24.02 14.52
C MET A 505 -9.82 23.72 15.31
N PRO A 506 -10.73 22.89 14.77
CA PRO A 506 -11.84 22.35 15.54
C PRO A 506 -11.33 21.34 16.58
N VAL A 507 -11.86 21.35 17.80
CA VAL A 507 -11.42 20.50 18.92
C VAL A 507 -12.59 19.77 19.53
N PHE A 508 -12.49 18.45 19.72
CA PHE A 508 -13.46 17.69 20.50
C PHE A 508 -12.79 16.53 21.24
N ASN A 509 -12.76 16.58 22.58
CA ASN A 509 -12.33 15.47 23.43
C ASN A 509 -10.91 14.91 23.15
N THR A 510 -10.02 15.75 22.60
CA THR A 510 -8.65 15.37 22.29
C THR A 510 -7.85 15.01 23.54
N ALA A 511 -7.02 13.97 23.45
CA ALA A 511 -6.06 13.63 24.50
C ALA A 511 -5.12 14.82 24.80
N GLU A 512 -4.88 15.11 26.08
CA GLU A 512 -4.12 16.29 26.51
C GLU A 512 -2.77 16.42 25.80
N ARG A 513 -2.01 15.32 25.72
CA ARG A 513 -0.71 15.29 25.04
C ARG A 513 -0.81 15.77 23.59
N PHE A 514 -1.74 15.22 22.82
CA PHE A 514 -1.88 15.54 21.40
C PHE A 514 -2.35 16.98 21.19
N LEU A 515 -3.31 17.45 21.98
CA LEU A 515 -3.77 18.84 21.91
C LEU A 515 -2.64 19.83 22.20
N ARG A 516 -1.81 19.55 23.21
CA ARG A 516 -0.64 20.37 23.53
C ARG A 516 0.37 20.35 22.39
N GLU A 517 0.74 19.16 21.89
CA GLU A 517 1.70 19.03 20.80
C GLU A 517 1.23 19.74 19.51
N ALA A 518 -0.07 19.67 19.18
CA ALA A 518 -0.65 20.40 18.05
C ALA A 518 -0.52 21.92 18.20
N ILE A 519 -0.89 22.48 19.37
CA ILE A 519 -0.76 23.92 19.64
C ILE A 519 0.72 24.35 19.63
N GLU A 520 1.62 23.57 20.22
CA GLU A 520 3.06 23.85 20.24
C GLU A 520 3.69 23.82 18.83
N SER A 521 3.19 22.96 17.94
CA SER A 521 3.63 22.92 16.53
C SER A 521 3.32 24.23 15.77
N VAL A 522 2.27 24.95 16.19
CA VAL A 522 1.95 26.29 15.67
C VAL A 522 2.80 27.37 16.35
N LEU A 523 3.03 27.26 17.67
CA LEU A 523 3.86 28.22 18.41
C LEU A 523 5.31 28.26 17.94
N THR A 524 5.82 27.12 17.49
CA THR A 524 7.21 26.95 17.04
C THR A 524 7.44 27.33 15.57
N GLN A 525 6.42 27.82 14.86
CA GLN A 525 6.53 28.25 13.47
C GLN A 525 7.55 29.39 13.31
N VAL A 526 8.44 29.24 12.33
CA VAL A 526 9.47 30.24 12.02
C VAL A 526 8.89 31.51 11.39
N TYR A 527 7.75 31.39 10.71
CA TYR A 527 6.99 32.52 10.21
C TYR A 527 6.09 33.06 11.33
N PRO A 528 6.20 34.33 11.76
CA PRO A 528 5.53 34.81 12.98
C PRO A 528 4.13 35.39 12.74
N TYR A 529 3.72 35.64 11.50
CA TYR A 529 2.45 36.29 11.16
C TYR A 529 1.32 35.27 11.03
N TRP A 530 0.89 34.74 12.16
CA TRP A 530 -0.20 33.77 12.24
C TRP A 530 -1.14 34.06 13.41
N GLU A 531 -2.31 33.44 13.36
CA GLU A 531 -3.22 33.32 14.50
C GLU A 531 -3.82 31.91 14.54
N LEU A 532 -4.01 31.36 15.73
CA LEU A 532 -4.59 30.03 15.91
C LEU A 532 -6.03 30.20 16.36
N CYS A 533 -6.97 29.88 15.49
CA CYS A 533 -8.41 30.00 15.71
C CYS A 533 -8.98 28.64 16.07
N ILE A 534 -9.29 28.46 17.35
CA ILE A 534 -9.74 27.20 17.94
C ILE A 534 -11.24 27.27 18.22
N ALA A 535 -11.97 26.22 17.85
CA ALA A 535 -13.35 26.03 18.29
C ALA A 535 -13.47 24.72 19.06
N ASP A 536 -13.66 24.82 20.38
CA ASP A 536 -13.99 23.66 21.22
C ASP A 536 -15.47 23.32 21.03
N ASP A 537 -15.74 22.17 20.42
CA ASP A 537 -17.06 21.69 20.04
C ASP A 537 -17.81 21.00 21.19
N ALA A 538 -17.87 21.71 22.32
CA ALA A 538 -18.45 21.23 23.57
C ALA A 538 -17.78 19.94 24.09
N SER A 539 -16.44 19.94 24.19
CA SER A 539 -15.70 18.83 24.79
C SER A 539 -16.20 18.51 26.21
N THR A 540 -16.38 17.22 26.47
CA THR A 540 -16.83 16.71 27.77
C THR A 540 -15.66 16.48 28.73
N GLN A 541 -14.43 16.39 28.22
CA GLN A 541 -13.23 16.19 29.03
C GLN A 541 -12.72 17.52 29.62
N PRO A 542 -12.64 17.67 30.96
CA PRO A 542 -12.32 18.96 31.59
C PRO A 542 -10.93 19.51 31.24
N HIS A 543 -9.96 18.65 30.94
CA HIS A 543 -8.60 19.09 30.62
C HIS A 543 -8.56 19.88 29.32
N VAL A 544 -9.42 19.60 28.34
CA VAL A 544 -9.43 20.30 27.04
C VAL A 544 -9.61 21.80 27.28
N ARG A 545 -10.65 22.19 28.02
CA ARG A 545 -10.90 23.59 28.35
C ARG A 545 -9.74 24.21 29.15
N ALA A 546 -9.18 23.47 30.11
CA ALA A 546 -8.05 23.95 30.91
C ALA A 546 -6.80 24.24 30.05
N VAL A 547 -6.47 23.34 29.13
CA VAL A 547 -5.36 23.49 28.16
C VAL A 547 -5.61 24.70 27.26
N LEU A 548 -6.81 24.81 26.68
CA LEU A 548 -7.13 25.91 25.77
C LEU A 548 -7.06 27.28 26.47
N GLU A 549 -7.54 27.38 27.70
CA GLU A 549 -7.43 28.61 28.51
C GLU A 549 -5.97 28.93 28.88
N GLU A 550 -5.18 27.91 29.22
CA GLU A 550 -3.74 28.04 29.49
C GLU A 550 -3.01 28.66 28.28
N TYR A 551 -3.20 28.09 27.08
CA TYR A 551 -2.53 28.57 25.87
C TYR A 551 -3.05 29.93 25.39
N ARG A 552 -4.35 30.19 25.49
CA ARG A 552 -4.94 31.50 25.22
C ARG A 552 -4.35 32.60 26.10
N ALA A 553 -4.01 32.29 27.36
CA ALA A 553 -3.35 33.22 28.26
C ALA A 553 -1.85 33.40 27.97
N LYS A 554 -1.19 32.38 27.39
CA LYS A 554 0.24 32.41 27.05
C LYS A 554 0.55 33.24 25.79
N ASP A 555 -0.31 33.18 24.77
CA ASP A 555 -0.09 33.90 23.51
C ASP A 555 -1.41 34.50 22.98
N SER A 556 -1.43 35.82 22.82
CA SER A 556 -2.61 36.58 22.35
C SER A 556 -3.05 36.24 20.92
N ARG A 557 -2.20 35.57 20.13
CA ARG A 557 -2.54 35.09 18.77
C ARG A 557 -3.43 33.85 18.80
N ILE A 558 -3.58 33.19 19.95
CA ILE A 558 -4.45 32.04 20.15
C ILE A 558 -5.84 32.54 20.55
N LYS A 559 -6.83 32.28 19.69
CA LYS A 559 -8.23 32.65 19.86
C LYS A 559 -9.05 31.39 20.05
N VAL A 560 -9.95 31.38 21.04
CA VAL A 560 -10.75 30.19 21.36
C VAL A 560 -12.23 30.56 21.45
N ALA A 561 -13.07 29.84 20.73
CA ALA A 561 -14.52 29.80 20.91
C ALA A 561 -14.93 28.51 21.62
N PHE A 562 -15.68 28.64 22.72
CA PHE A 562 -16.28 27.51 23.42
C PHE A 562 -17.73 27.38 22.98
N ARG A 563 -18.04 26.34 22.20
CA ARG A 563 -19.40 26.09 21.74
C ARG A 563 -20.24 25.49 22.88
N GLU A 564 -21.51 25.86 22.94
CA GLU A 564 -22.44 25.35 23.96
C GLU A 564 -22.96 23.93 23.64
N GLN A 565 -22.94 23.56 22.35
CA GLN A 565 -23.45 22.28 21.85
C GLN A 565 -22.50 21.71 20.81
N ASN A 566 -22.35 20.39 20.81
CA ASN A 566 -21.57 19.67 19.80
C ASN A 566 -22.28 19.77 18.44
N GLY A 567 -21.63 20.43 17.49
CA GLY A 567 -22.10 20.61 16.11
C GLY A 567 -21.31 19.82 15.08
N HIS A 568 -20.44 18.92 15.54
CA HIS A 568 -19.47 18.18 14.75
C HIS A 568 -18.48 19.07 13.98
N ILE A 569 -17.59 18.42 13.24
CA ILE A 569 -16.42 19.03 12.60
C ILE A 569 -16.77 20.22 11.70
N ALA A 570 -17.86 20.17 10.94
CA ALA A 570 -18.23 21.25 10.01
C ALA A 570 -18.63 22.54 10.74
N GLN A 571 -19.49 22.44 11.77
CA GLN A 571 -19.88 23.63 12.52
C GLN A 571 -18.75 24.16 13.42
N ALA A 572 -17.98 23.26 14.02
CA ALA A 572 -16.79 23.63 14.80
C ALA A 572 -15.79 24.41 13.93
N SER A 573 -15.49 23.90 12.73
CA SER A 573 -14.60 24.58 11.78
C SER A 573 -15.14 25.95 11.37
N ASN A 574 -16.44 26.09 11.12
CA ASN A 574 -17.05 27.39 10.82
C ASN A 574 -16.95 28.37 12.00
N SER A 575 -17.16 27.94 13.24
CA SER A 575 -16.95 28.79 14.42
C SER A 575 -15.49 29.22 14.58
N ALA A 576 -14.52 28.37 14.22
CA ALA A 576 -13.12 28.76 14.18
C ALA A 576 -12.86 29.78 13.04
N ILE A 577 -13.48 29.62 11.87
CA ILE A 577 -13.41 30.59 10.76
C ILE A 577 -13.96 31.96 11.18
N GLU A 578 -15.00 32.02 12.01
CA GLU A 578 -15.57 33.30 12.51
C GLU A 578 -14.57 34.11 13.36
N LEU A 579 -13.59 33.45 14.01
CA LEU A 579 -12.52 34.10 14.76
C LEU A 579 -11.39 34.64 13.86
N ALA A 580 -11.32 34.15 12.62
CA ALA A 580 -10.24 34.39 11.68
C ALA A 580 -10.30 35.79 11.04
N THR A 581 -9.18 36.49 11.13
CA THR A 581 -8.92 37.83 10.60
C THR A 581 -7.84 37.85 9.52
N GLY A 582 -7.04 36.78 9.40
CA GLY A 582 -5.99 36.62 8.40
C GLY A 582 -6.50 36.63 6.96
N GLU A 583 -5.60 36.86 6.00
CA GLU A 583 -5.95 36.83 4.58
C GLU A 583 -6.18 35.39 4.09
N PHE A 584 -5.50 34.43 4.71
CA PHE A 584 -5.55 33.01 4.38
C PHE A 584 -5.98 32.17 5.57
N LEU A 585 -6.65 31.06 5.29
CA LEU A 585 -7.07 30.05 6.25
C LEU A 585 -6.27 28.77 6.00
N SER A 586 -5.61 28.22 7.01
CA SER A 586 -4.95 26.92 6.94
C SER A 586 -5.64 25.92 7.87
N LEU A 587 -5.78 24.68 7.45
CA LEU A 587 -6.44 23.63 8.26
C LEU A 587 -5.41 22.86 9.08
N LEU A 588 -5.75 22.59 10.35
CA LEU A 588 -4.97 21.75 11.27
C LEU A 588 -5.93 20.96 12.15
N ASP A 589 -5.79 19.64 12.17
CA ASP A 589 -6.52 18.80 13.12
C ASP A 589 -5.89 18.89 14.51
N HIS A 590 -6.73 18.77 15.54
CA HIS A 590 -6.36 19.03 16.93
C HIS A 590 -5.34 18.05 17.54
N ASP A 591 -5.01 16.97 16.83
CA ASP A 591 -4.10 15.89 17.21
C ASP A 591 -2.89 15.75 16.27
N ASP A 592 -2.82 16.56 15.21
CA ASP A 592 -1.78 16.53 14.19
C ASP A 592 -0.69 17.58 14.41
N LEU A 593 0.38 17.53 13.60
CA LEU A 593 1.54 18.40 13.74
C LEU A 593 1.86 19.12 12.43
N LEU A 594 2.26 20.39 12.56
CA LEU A 594 2.94 21.13 11.49
C LEU A 594 4.46 21.02 11.64
N THR A 595 5.17 21.01 10.51
CA THR A 595 6.62 21.24 10.49
C THR A 595 6.94 22.69 10.87
N PRO A 596 8.09 22.99 11.52
CA PRO A 596 8.41 24.36 11.95
C PRO A 596 8.52 25.41 10.82
N ASP A 597 8.70 24.97 9.58
CA ASP A 597 8.79 25.79 8.37
C ASP A 597 7.49 25.84 7.54
N ALA A 598 6.43 25.15 7.96
CA ALA A 598 5.16 25.03 7.22
C ALA A 598 4.59 26.40 6.76
N LEU A 599 4.39 27.32 7.70
CA LEU A 599 3.81 28.63 7.38
C LEU A 599 4.79 29.54 6.62
N TYR A 600 6.10 29.32 6.78
CA TYR A 600 7.11 30.02 6.01
C TYR A 600 7.05 29.63 4.53
N GLU A 601 6.93 28.35 4.22
CA GLU A 601 6.86 27.87 2.84
C GLU A 601 5.58 28.36 2.14
N VAL A 602 4.46 28.42 2.86
CA VAL A 602 3.22 29.05 2.36
C VAL A 602 3.43 30.53 2.05
N ALA A 603 4.01 31.30 2.99
CA ALA A 603 4.28 32.73 2.77
C ALA A 603 5.30 32.96 1.64
N LEU A 604 6.32 32.10 1.52
CA LEU A 604 7.31 32.14 0.45
C LEU A 604 6.64 31.92 -0.92
N LEU A 605 5.73 30.95 -1.02
CA LEU A 605 4.96 30.71 -2.23
C LEU A 605 4.09 31.93 -2.56
N LEU A 606 3.40 32.53 -1.58
CA LEU A 606 2.58 33.72 -1.78
C LEU A 606 3.37 34.97 -2.19
N ASN A 607 4.66 35.06 -1.84
CA ASN A 607 5.53 36.13 -2.34
C ASN A 607 5.91 35.91 -3.82
N ARG A 608 5.93 34.66 -4.31
CA ARG A 608 6.20 34.32 -5.71
C ARG A 608 4.93 34.33 -6.56
N HIS A 609 3.81 33.94 -5.95
CA HIS A 609 2.50 33.79 -6.55
C HIS A 609 1.44 34.51 -5.69
N PRO A 610 1.41 35.86 -5.68
CA PRO A 610 0.42 36.62 -4.91
C PRO A 610 -1.03 36.32 -5.31
N GLU A 611 -1.22 35.80 -6.52
CA GLU A 611 -2.49 35.38 -7.08
C GLU A 611 -3.02 34.06 -6.53
N ALA A 612 -2.23 33.26 -5.80
CA ALA A 612 -2.64 31.94 -5.33
C ALA A 612 -3.90 32.03 -4.45
N ASP A 613 -4.91 31.22 -4.77
CA ASP A 613 -6.17 31.16 -4.04
C ASP A 613 -6.27 29.91 -3.15
N MET A 614 -5.56 28.85 -3.52
CA MET A 614 -5.44 27.62 -2.75
C MET A 614 -4.02 27.07 -2.85
N ILE A 615 -3.49 26.60 -1.73
CA ILE A 615 -2.17 25.98 -1.62
C ILE A 615 -2.33 24.66 -0.85
N TYR A 616 -1.66 23.60 -1.27
CA TYR A 616 -1.56 22.36 -0.48
C TYR A 616 -0.12 21.86 -0.46
N SER A 617 0.21 21.04 0.54
CA SER A 617 1.55 20.44 0.70
C SER A 617 1.51 18.92 0.64
N ASP A 618 2.68 18.30 0.51
CA ASP A 618 2.84 16.88 0.83
C ASP A 618 2.65 16.64 2.34
N GLU A 619 2.39 15.38 2.70
CA GLU A 619 2.15 14.95 4.08
C GLU A 619 2.79 13.57 4.34
N ASP A 620 3.02 13.25 5.61
CA ASP A 620 3.32 11.91 6.06
C ASP A 620 2.48 11.55 7.29
N LYS A 621 2.77 10.41 7.90
CA LYS A 621 2.13 9.97 9.14
C LYS A 621 3.12 9.92 10.30
N VAL A 622 2.63 10.20 11.50
CA VAL A 622 3.38 10.04 12.75
C VAL A 622 2.67 9.05 13.67
N ASP A 623 3.39 8.03 14.15
CA ASP A 623 2.82 7.04 15.07
C ASP A 623 2.82 7.51 16.53
N GLU A 624 2.29 6.71 17.45
CA GLU A 624 2.23 7.02 18.89
C GLU A 624 3.62 7.17 19.55
N HIS A 625 4.67 6.65 18.89
CA HIS A 625 6.07 6.74 19.29
C HIS A 625 6.81 7.93 18.65
N ASN A 626 6.08 8.83 17.96
CA ASN A 626 6.63 9.95 17.22
C ASN A 626 7.60 9.54 16.09
N GLN A 627 7.41 8.37 15.48
CA GLN A 627 8.14 7.98 14.28
C GLN A 627 7.35 8.34 13.02
N PHE A 628 8.03 9.04 12.11
CA PHE A 628 7.46 9.42 10.83
C PHE A 628 7.50 8.27 9.82
N CYS A 629 6.39 8.04 9.12
CA CYS A 629 6.19 6.93 8.20
C CYS A 629 5.17 7.27 7.10
N LEU A 630 5.06 6.40 6.10
CA LEU A 630 4.02 6.47 5.06
C LEU A 630 3.89 7.86 4.38
N PRO A 631 4.97 8.40 3.80
CA PRO A 631 4.90 9.68 3.09
C PRO A 631 3.98 9.58 1.88
N PHE A 632 3.18 10.63 1.67
CA PHE A 632 2.38 10.81 0.48
C PHE A 632 2.86 12.04 -0.29
N PHE A 633 3.66 11.77 -1.32
CA PHE A 633 4.19 12.73 -2.27
C PHE A 633 3.19 12.91 -3.41
N LYS A 634 2.49 14.05 -3.38
CA LYS A 634 1.33 14.37 -4.20
C LYS A 634 1.76 14.98 -5.55
N PRO A 635 0.97 14.83 -6.61
CA PRO A 635 1.19 15.59 -7.84
C PRO A 635 0.81 17.07 -7.63
N ASP A 636 1.18 17.91 -8.59
CA ASP A 636 0.55 19.24 -8.75
C ASP A 636 -0.94 19.07 -9.14
N TRP A 637 -1.65 20.20 -9.26
CA TRP A 637 -3.10 20.20 -9.38
C TRP A 637 -3.60 19.40 -10.61
N CYS A 638 -4.09 18.20 -10.33
CA CYS A 638 -4.66 17.23 -11.25
C CYS A 638 -6.15 17.03 -10.93
N PRO A 639 -7.08 17.72 -11.62
CA PRO A 639 -8.48 17.76 -11.19
C PRO A 639 -9.23 16.45 -11.42
N ASP A 640 -8.84 15.63 -12.41
CA ASP A 640 -9.47 14.33 -12.66
C ASP A 640 -8.92 13.28 -11.69
N SER A 641 -7.63 13.32 -11.38
CA SER A 641 -7.06 12.53 -10.27
C SER A 641 -7.74 12.90 -8.95
N PHE A 642 -8.06 14.19 -8.77
CA PHE A 642 -8.72 14.70 -7.57
C PHE A 642 -10.14 14.14 -7.42
N LEU A 643 -10.90 13.97 -8.51
CA LEU A 643 -12.22 13.31 -8.46
C LEU A 643 -12.14 11.83 -8.08
N SER A 644 -10.99 11.20 -8.28
CA SER A 644 -10.75 9.82 -7.90
C SER A 644 -10.29 9.66 -6.45
N ARG A 645 -9.72 10.70 -5.83
CA ARG A 645 -9.34 10.72 -4.41
C ARG A 645 -9.03 12.14 -3.92
N MET A 646 -9.40 12.42 -2.68
CA MET A 646 -9.03 13.64 -1.97
C MET A 646 -7.54 13.60 -1.60
N TYR A 647 -6.63 14.04 -2.49
CA TYR A 647 -5.19 14.01 -2.20
C TYR A 647 -4.65 15.33 -1.62
N THR A 648 -5.38 16.44 -1.70
CA THR A 648 -4.85 17.74 -1.22
C THR A 648 -4.74 17.78 0.29
N CYS A 649 -5.73 17.22 1.00
CA CYS A 649 -5.75 17.03 2.46
C CYS A 649 -5.23 18.25 3.24
N HIS A 650 -4.55 18.01 4.36
CA HIS A 650 -3.83 19.01 5.13
C HIS A 650 -2.33 18.94 4.77
N LEU A 651 -1.56 20.02 4.74
CA LEU A 651 -1.89 21.41 5.05
C LEU A 651 -2.56 22.10 3.85
N GLY A 652 -3.89 22.18 3.86
CA GLY A 652 -4.66 22.95 2.88
C GLY A 652 -4.78 24.40 3.34
N THR A 653 -4.33 25.34 2.51
CA THR A 653 -4.40 26.78 2.75
C THR A 653 -5.24 27.48 1.69
N TYR A 654 -6.20 28.29 2.11
CA TYR A 654 -7.23 28.87 1.24
C TYR A 654 -7.32 30.37 1.44
N ARG A 655 -7.52 31.13 0.37
CA ARG A 655 -7.83 32.56 0.48
C ARG A 655 -9.16 32.72 1.24
N ARG A 656 -9.15 33.47 2.35
CA ARG A 656 -10.32 33.58 3.24
C ARG A 656 -11.54 34.13 2.51
N SER A 657 -11.35 35.16 1.68
CA SER A 657 -12.45 35.77 0.92
C SER A 657 -13.17 34.77 0.03
N LEU A 658 -12.44 33.79 -0.53
CA LEU A 658 -13.03 32.76 -1.37
C LEU A 658 -13.83 31.75 -0.53
N VAL A 659 -13.29 31.32 0.62
CA VAL A 659 -14.00 30.45 1.57
C VAL A 659 -15.28 31.13 2.09
N THR A 660 -15.24 32.44 2.35
CA THR A 660 -16.42 33.23 2.71
C THR A 660 -17.44 33.29 1.57
N GLU A 661 -17.00 33.50 0.33
CA GLU A 661 -17.89 33.54 -0.84
C GLU A 661 -18.68 32.23 -1.01
N ILE A 662 -18.02 31.09 -0.81
CA ILE A 662 -18.65 29.77 -0.95
C ILE A 662 -19.39 29.29 0.31
N GLY A 663 -19.40 30.09 1.38
CA GLY A 663 -20.16 29.83 2.61
C GLY A 663 -19.52 28.87 3.60
N GLY A 664 -18.19 28.69 3.59
CA GLY A 664 -17.48 27.85 4.56
C GLY A 664 -17.74 26.36 4.40
N PHE A 665 -17.67 25.60 5.50
CA PHE A 665 -17.95 24.16 5.55
C PHE A 665 -19.46 23.88 5.61
N ARG A 666 -19.93 22.86 4.88
CA ARG A 666 -21.35 22.47 4.87
C ARG A 666 -21.61 21.33 5.85
N VAL A 667 -22.70 21.43 6.60
CA VAL A 667 -23.22 20.35 7.45
C VAL A 667 -23.75 19.21 6.58
N GLY A 668 -23.58 17.97 7.02
CA GLY A 668 -24.00 16.76 6.30
C GLY A 668 -22.93 16.19 5.36
N TYR A 669 -21.66 16.59 5.55
CA TYR A 669 -20.47 16.05 4.89
C TYR A 669 -19.39 15.65 5.90
N GLU A 670 -19.75 15.49 7.18
CA GLU A 670 -18.83 15.15 8.26
C GLU A 670 -18.03 13.88 7.92
N GLY A 671 -16.71 13.95 8.11
CA GLY A 671 -15.76 12.91 7.69
C GLY A 671 -15.18 13.12 6.29
N SER A 672 -15.82 13.94 5.45
CA SER A 672 -15.37 14.32 4.09
C SER A 672 -15.63 15.80 3.78
N GLN A 673 -15.73 16.64 4.81
CA GLN A 673 -16.05 18.06 4.69
C GLN A 673 -14.99 18.83 3.90
N ASP A 674 -13.73 18.40 3.96
CA ASP A 674 -12.63 19.02 3.24
C ASP A 674 -12.73 18.75 1.74
N TYR A 675 -13.18 17.55 1.37
CA TYR A 675 -13.43 17.19 -0.03
C TYR A 675 -14.54 18.06 -0.62
N ASP A 676 -15.64 18.25 0.12
CA ASP A 676 -16.71 19.18 -0.27
C ASP A 676 -16.21 20.63 -0.42
N LEU A 677 -15.41 21.10 0.54
CA LEU A 677 -14.86 22.45 0.51
C LEU A 677 -13.99 22.65 -0.74
N VAL A 678 -13.02 21.77 -0.98
CA VAL A 678 -12.09 21.88 -2.12
C VAL A 678 -12.84 21.78 -3.45
N LEU A 679 -13.83 20.90 -3.58
CA LEU A 679 -14.64 20.82 -4.79
C LEU A 679 -15.33 22.16 -5.11
N ARG A 680 -15.85 22.87 -4.09
CA ARG A 680 -16.46 24.20 -4.25
C ARG A 680 -15.44 25.32 -4.47
N VAL A 681 -14.27 25.25 -3.85
CA VAL A 681 -13.17 26.20 -4.09
C VAL A 681 -12.71 26.12 -5.55
N THR A 682 -12.52 24.91 -6.07
CA THR A 682 -12.02 24.66 -7.43
C THR A 682 -13.03 25.04 -8.53
N GLU A 683 -14.31 25.20 -8.18
CA GLU A 683 -15.34 25.74 -9.08
C GLU A 683 -15.24 27.27 -9.26
N LYS A 684 -14.42 27.94 -8.45
CA LYS A 684 -14.27 29.41 -8.43
C LYS A 684 -12.90 29.90 -8.87
N THR A 685 -11.90 29.03 -8.86
CA THR A 685 -10.52 29.41 -9.19
C THR A 685 -9.74 28.26 -9.81
N GLU A 686 -8.80 28.61 -10.68
CA GLU A 686 -7.77 27.71 -11.23
C GLU A 686 -6.39 28.01 -10.62
N LYS A 687 -6.27 28.98 -9.70
CA LYS A 687 -5.01 29.45 -9.10
C LYS A 687 -4.62 28.60 -7.90
N ILE A 688 -4.42 27.31 -8.16
CA ILE A 688 -4.16 26.28 -7.15
C ILE A 688 -2.70 25.86 -7.25
N PHE A 689 -2.00 25.86 -6.13
CA PHE A 689 -0.56 25.62 -6.07
C PHE A 689 -0.21 24.51 -5.09
N HIS A 690 0.89 23.83 -5.37
CA HIS A 690 1.40 22.73 -4.58
C HIS A 690 2.81 23.07 -4.06
N ILE A 691 3.07 22.75 -2.80
CA ILE A 691 4.41 22.79 -2.20
C ILE A 691 4.87 21.34 -2.01
N PRO A 692 5.83 20.84 -2.82
CA PRO A 692 6.28 19.44 -2.77
C PRO A 692 7.25 19.20 -1.59
N LYS A 693 6.79 19.51 -0.38
CA LYS A 693 7.46 19.32 0.90
C LYS A 693 6.47 18.73 1.89
N ILE A 694 6.95 17.82 2.72
CA ILE A 694 6.19 17.31 3.87
C ILE A 694 6.08 18.46 4.86
N LEU A 695 4.90 19.09 4.95
CA LEU A 695 4.66 20.20 5.89
C LEU A 695 3.64 19.85 6.98
N TYR A 696 3.01 18.69 6.86
CA TYR A 696 1.97 18.19 7.74
C TYR A 696 2.25 16.73 8.13
N HIS A 697 2.08 16.41 9.41
CA HIS A 697 2.23 15.06 9.94
C HIS A 697 0.90 14.59 10.53
N TRP A 698 0.28 13.59 9.90
CA TRP A 698 -0.97 13.02 10.35
C TRP A 698 -0.75 11.94 11.41
N ARG A 699 -1.27 12.15 12.62
CA ARG A 699 -1.12 11.21 13.72
C ARG A 699 -1.98 9.97 13.54
N VAL A 700 -1.38 8.81 13.83
CA VAL A 700 -2.04 7.50 13.82
C VAL A 700 -2.29 7.04 15.25
N HIS A 701 -3.56 6.99 15.66
CA HIS A 701 -4.03 6.43 16.93
C HIS A 701 -5.47 5.90 16.77
N PRO A 702 -6.00 5.05 17.69
CA PRO A 702 -7.29 4.36 17.52
C PRO A 702 -8.52 5.24 17.28
N GLU A 703 -8.49 6.49 17.77
CA GLU A 703 -9.58 7.46 17.57
C GLU A 703 -9.40 8.34 16.33
N SER A 704 -8.20 8.30 15.71
CA SER A 704 -7.88 9.04 14.48
C SER A 704 -8.58 8.44 13.27
N ALA A 705 -8.97 9.29 12.33
CA ALA A 705 -9.46 8.87 11.01
C ALA A 705 -8.40 8.11 10.19
N SER A 706 -7.11 8.23 10.55
CA SER A 706 -5.99 7.58 9.86
C SER A 706 -5.78 6.10 10.23
N SER A 707 -6.52 5.59 11.23
CA SER A 707 -6.37 4.23 11.81
C SER A 707 -6.96 3.10 10.96
N GLY A 708 -7.78 3.41 9.93
CA GLY A 708 -8.26 2.42 8.96
C GLY A 708 -9.65 2.71 8.40
N ALA A 709 -9.96 2.11 7.23
CA ALA A 709 -11.21 2.33 6.51
C ALA A 709 -12.46 1.76 7.20
N GLU A 710 -12.29 0.78 8.08
CA GLU A 710 -13.38 0.18 8.85
C GLU A 710 -13.89 1.09 9.99
N ALA A 711 -13.15 2.13 10.35
CA ALA A 711 -13.47 2.97 11.50
C ALA A 711 -14.69 3.89 11.27
N LYS A 712 -14.97 4.32 10.02
CA LYS A 712 -15.96 5.40 9.74
C LYS A 712 -16.65 5.27 8.36
N PRO A 713 -17.55 4.30 8.11
CA PRO A 713 -18.25 4.14 6.82
C PRO A 713 -19.00 5.40 6.32
N TYR A 714 -19.45 6.25 7.24
CA TYR A 714 -20.17 7.49 6.90
C TYR A 714 -19.31 8.49 6.12
N ALA A 715 -17.99 8.51 6.32
CA ALA A 715 -17.09 9.42 5.63
C ALA A 715 -17.08 9.16 4.12
N TYR A 716 -17.12 7.88 3.71
CA TYR A 716 -17.15 7.51 2.29
C TYR A 716 -18.47 7.85 1.62
N ILE A 717 -19.58 7.68 2.32
CA ILE A 717 -20.92 8.11 1.84
C ILE A 717 -20.94 9.63 1.66
N ALA A 718 -20.36 10.38 2.61
CA ALA A 718 -20.23 11.82 2.52
C ALA A 718 -19.35 12.28 1.35
N ALA A 719 -18.26 11.56 1.05
CA ALA A 719 -17.41 11.84 -0.12
C ALA A 719 -18.12 11.54 -1.44
N GLU A 720 -18.84 10.41 -1.58
CA GLU A 720 -19.64 10.12 -2.77
C GLU A 720 -20.71 11.21 -3.00
N LYS A 721 -21.35 11.66 -1.92
CA LYS A 721 -22.30 12.77 -1.95
C LYS A 721 -21.62 14.08 -2.38
N ALA A 722 -20.45 14.42 -1.82
CA ALA A 722 -19.71 15.63 -2.18
C ALA A 722 -19.35 15.67 -3.68
N LEU A 723 -18.88 14.55 -4.21
CA LEU A 723 -18.56 14.39 -5.64
C LEU A 723 -19.80 14.48 -6.52
N THR A 724 -20.87 13.79 -6.15
CA THR A 724 -22.14 13.81 -6.88
C THR A 724 -22.72 15.23 -6.94
N ASP A 725 -22.67 15.96 -5.82
CA ASP A 725 -23.11 17.35 -5.78
C ASP A 725 -22.21 18.27 -6.62
N ALA A 726 -20.90 18.01 -6.66
CA ALA A 726 -19.98 18.77 -7.50
C ALA A 726 -20.29 18.58 -8.99
N LEU A 727 -20.51 17.35 -9.44
CA LEU A 727 -20.97 17.08 -10.81
C LEU A 727 -22.29 17.82 -11.11
N SER A 728 -23.24 17.78 -10.17
CA SER A 728 -24.52 18.47 -10.30
C SER A 728 -24.35 19.99 -10.44
N ARG A 729 -23.55 20.64 -9.58
CA ARG A 729 -23.26 22.09 -9.64
C ARG A 729 -22.56 22.50 -10.94
N ARG A 730 -21.69 21.64 -11.47
CA ARG A 730 -20.97 21.85 -12.74
C ARG A 730 -21.83 21.58 -13.97
N GLY A 731 -23.04 21.02 -13.79
CA GLY A 731 -23.89 20.58 -14.89
C GLY A 731 -23.33 19.37 -15.65
N GLU A 732 -22.35 18.67 -15.06
CA GLU A 732 -21.71 17.50 -15.65
C GLU A 732 -22.58 16.27 -15.37
N LYS A 733 -23.15 15.68 -16.42
CA LYS A 733 -23.98 14.48 -16.29
C LYS A 733 -23.06 13.27 -16.11
N GLY A 734 -22.93 12.77 -14.90
CA GLY A 734 -22.12 11.59 -14.60
C GLY A 734 -22.60 10.84 -13.35
N VAL A 735 -22.00 9.69 -13.13
CA VAL A 735 -22.23 8.83 -11.97
C VAL A 735 -20.89 8.61 -11.27
N ILE A 736 -20.92 8.75 -9.95
CA ILE A 736 -19.80 8.44 -9.05
C ILE A 736 -20.05 7.06 -8.45
N SER A 737 -19.00 6.25 -8.37
CA SER A 737 -19.02 4.97 -7.65
C SER A 737 -17.69 4.74 -6.96
N GLY A 738 -17.71 4.16 -5.75
CA GLY A 738 -16.48 3.66 -5.11
C GLY A 738 -15.79 2.58 -5.92
N THR A 739 -14.45 2.51 -5.82
CA THR A 739 -13.66 1.46 -6.44
C THR A 739 -13.79 0.16 -5.64
N PRO A 740 -14.23 -0.97 -6.24
CA PRO A 740 -14.42 -2.23 -5.51
C PRO A 740 -13.16 -2.68 -4.78
N GLY A 741 -13.28 -2.95 -3.48
CA GLY A 741 -12.16 -3.39 -2.62
C GLY A 741 -11.23 -2.27 -2.14
N TYR A 742 -11.46 -1.00 -2.53
CA TYR A 742 -10.61 0.13 -2.14
C TYR A 742 -11.45 1.34 -1.70
N MET A 743 -11.64 1.48 -0.38
CA MET A 743 -12.40 2.59 0.19
C MET A 743 -11.66 3.93 0.01
N GLY A 744 -12.41 5.01 -0.20
CA GLY A 744 -11.86 6.35 -0.44
C GLY A 744 -11.32 6.60 -1.85
N LEU A 745 -11.39 5.59 -2.72
CA LEU A 745 -11.11 5.71 -4.14
C LEU A 745 -12.41 5.67 -4.95
N TYR A 746 -12.51 6.53 -5.95
CA TYR A 746 -13.74 6.72 -6.72
C TYR A 746 -13.48 6.67 -8.23
N VAL A 747 -14.52 6.27 -8.96
CA VAL A 747 -14.58 6.30 -10.42
C VAL A 747 -15.71 7.22 -10.83
N THR A 748 -15.42 8.12 -11.76
CA THR A 748 -16.42 9.00 -12.39
C THR A 748 -16.68 8.54 -13.82
N ARG A 749 -17.90 8.10 -14.12
CA ARG A 749 -18.37 7.77 -15.48
C ARG A 749 -19.29 8.88 -15.96
N TYR A 750 -19.05 9.43 -17.15
CA TYR A 750 -19.87 10.52 -17.68
C TYR A 750 -20.92 9.98 -18.66
N LYS A 751 -22.03 10.69 -18.83
CA LYS A 751 -23.02 10.36 -19.84
C LYS A 751 -22.51 10.87 -21.21
N ILE A 752 -22.47 9.98 -22.20
CA ILE A 752 -22.21 10.37 -23.59
C ILE A 752 -23.41 11.19 -24.09
N GLU A 753 -23.17 12.44 -24.50
CA GLU A 753 -24.25 13.32 -24.97
C GLU A 753 -24.78 12.87 -26.33
N ASN A 754 -23.84 12.62 -27.25
CA ASN A 754 -24.12 12.19 -28.60
C ASN A 754 -23.07 11.15 -29.02
N HIS A 755 -23.54 10.02 -29.54
CA HIS A 755 -22.66 9.04 -30.16
C HIS A 755 -22.22 9.59 -31.52
N LYS A 756 -21.06 10.23 -31.55
CA LYS A 756 -20.40 10.76 -32.76
C LYS A 756 -19.49 9.68 -33.35
N LEU A 757 -19.17 9.80 -34.62
CA LEU A 757 -18.32 8.81 -35.29
C LEU A 757 -16.89 8.85 -34.70
N VAL A 758 -16.37 7.68 -34.35
CA VAL A 758 -14.97 7.45 -33.95
C VAL A 758 -14.21 6.84 -35.13
N SER A 759 -13.12 7.45 -35.57
CA SER A 759 -12.20 6.85 -36.55
C SER A 759 -11.03 6.19 -35.83
N ILE A 760 -10.98 4.86 -35.90
CA ILE A 760 -9.88 4.05 -35.38
C ILE A 760 -8.80 3.95 -36.45
N ILE A 761 -7.60 4.46 -36.16
CA ILE A 761 -6.48 4.57 -37.09
C ILE A 761 -5.43 3.52 -36.72
N ILE A 762 -5.10 2.65 -37.68
CA ILE A 762 -4.17 1.55 -37.50
C ILE A 762 -3.10 1.57 -38.60
N PRO A 763 -1.89 2.08 -38.32
CA PRO A 763 -0.73 1.88 -39.20
C PRO A 763 -0.32 0.42 -39.25
N THR A 764 -0.02 -0.12 -40.43
CA THR A 764 0.44 -1.51 -40.56
C THR A 764 1.54 -1.67 -41.61
N LYS A 765 2.40 -2.67 -41.41
CA LYS A 765 3.35 -3.17 -42.40
C LYS A 765 3.64 -4.64 -42.08
N ASP A 766 3.18 -5.52 -42.96
CA ASP A 766 3.23 -6.98 -42.79
C ASP A 766 2.53 -7.45 -41.49
N LEU A 767 2.76 -8.71 -41.08
CA LEU A 767 2.21 -9.36 -39.89
C LEU A 767 0.68 -9.46 -39.90
N GLY A 768 0.14 -10.01 -40.99
CA GLY A 768 -1.29 -10.11 -41.22
C GLY A 768 -2.03 -10.83 -40.10
N GLU A 769 -1.40 -11.82 -39.43
CA GLU A 769 -2.00 -12.52 -38.29
C GLU A 769 -2.19 -11.61 -37.08
N THR A 770 -1.21 -10.74 -36.81
CA THR A 770 -1.27 -9.77 -35.71
C THR A 770 -2.34 -8.72 -36.01
N LEU A 771 -2.35 -8.17 -37.23
CA LEU A 771 -3.39 -7.24 -37.68
C LEU A 771 -4.78 -7.88 -37.61
N ASN A 772 -4.94 -9.13 -38.07
CA ASN A 772 -6.22 -9.82 -38.06
C ASN A 772 -6.73 -10.02 -36.63
N LYS A 773 -5.85 -10.37 -35.69
CA LYS A 773 -6.21 -10.49 -34.27
C LYS A 773 -6.72 -9.16 -33.71
N CYS A 774 -6.05 -8.06 -34.04
CA CYS A 774 -6.48 -6.70 -33.66
C CYS A 774 -7.86 -6.37 -34.22
N LEU A 775 -8.03 -6.46 -35.56
CA LEU A 775 -9.29 -6.16 -36.25
C LEU A 775 -10.45 -7.03 -35.74
N LYS A 776 -10.23 -8.33 -35.60
CA LYS A 776 -11.21 -9.27 -35.05
C LYS A 776 -11.66 -8.84 -33.66
N SER A 777 -10.72 -8.52 -32.76
CA SER A 777 -11.06 -8.07 -31.40
C SER A 777 -11.88 -6.78 -31.38
N ILE A 778 -11.60 -5.83 -32.30
CA ILE A 778 -12.35 -4.58 -32.42
C ILE A 778 -13.78 -4.87 -32.89
N PHE A 779 -13.95 -5.59 -34.00
CA PHE A 779 -15.27 -5.82 -34.59
C PHE A 779 -16.16 -6.76 -33.77
N GLU A 780 -15.58 -7.74 -33.07
CA GLU A 780 -16.35 -8.72 -32.28
C GLU A 780 -16.68 -8.24 -30.86
N LYS A 781 -15.85 -7.39 -30.24
CA LYS A 781 -16.00 -7.03 -28.81
C LYS A 781 -16.52 -5.61 -28.57
N SER A 782 -16.31 -4.67 -29.50
CA SER A 782 -16.66 -3.27 -29.25
C SER A 782 -18.17 -3.05 -29.32
N VAL A 783 -18.74 -2.40 -28.30
CA VAL A 783 -20.19 -2.13 -28.22
C VAL A 783 -20.60 -0.73 -28.69
N TYR A 784 -19.64 0.18 -28.89
CA TYR A 784 -19.93 1.53 -29.35
C TYR A 784 -20.59 1.53 -30.74
N PRO A 785 -21.71 2.25 -30.92
CA PRO A 785 -22.54 2.09 -32.12
C PRO A 785 -21.98 2.72 -33.39
N LYS A 786 -21.06 3.68 -33.29
CA LYS A 786 -20.59 4.48 -34.45
C LYS A 786 -19.08 4.59 -34.51
N TYR A 787 -18.44 3.61 -35.12
CA TYR A 787 -17.01 3.68 -35.44
C TYR A 787 -16.72 3.23 -36.87
N GLU A 788 -15.60 3.72 -37.40
CA GLU A 788 -14.94 3.20 -38.60
C GLU A 788 -13.50 2.83 -38.26
N VAL A 789 -12.94 1.87 -39.00
CA VAL A 789 -11.57 1.41 -38.89
C VAL A 789 -10.84 1.74 -40.18
N ILE A 790 -9.77 2.51 -40.05
CA ILE A 790 -8.92 2.95 -41.15
C ILE A 790 -7.53 2.35 -40.94
N VAL A 791 -7.17 1.42 -41.82
CA VAL A 791 -5.84 0.84 -41.87
C VAL A 791 -5.00 1.61 -42.88
N ILE A 792 -3.78 1.99 -42.51
CA ILE A 792 -2.80 2.51 -43.47
C ILE A 792 -1.73 1.44 -43.71
N ASP A 793 -1.76 0.87 -44.91
CA ASP A 793 -0.75 -0.09 -45.37
C ASP A 793 0.52 0.65 -45.81
N ASN A 794 1.56 0.59 -44.98
CA ASN A 794 2.86 1.22 -45.22
C ASN A 794 3.80 0.32 -46.05
N GLY A 795 3.27 -0.19 -47.16
CA GLY A 795 4.02 -1.02 -48.11
C GLY A 795 4.25 -2.45 -47.62
N SER A 796 3.20 -3.13 -47.17
CA SER A 796 3.25 -4.57 -46.87
C SER A 796 3.60 -5.39 -48.11
N THR A 797 4.41 -6.42 -47.92
CA THR A 797 4.87 -7.36 -48.94
C THR A 797 4.40 -8.79 -48.67
N GLU A 798 3.92 -9.07 -47.46
CA GLU A 798 3.40 -10.37 -47.06
C GLU A 798 2.01 -10.65 -47.69
N ASP A 799 1.92 -11.76 -48.45
CA ASP A 799 0.66 -12.22 -49.04
C ASP A 799 -0.47 -12.39 -48.03
N HIS A 800 -0.15 -12.85 -46.82
CA HIS A 800 -1.11 -13.03 -45.74
C HIS A 800 -1.74 -11.70 -45.31
N THR A 801 -0.94 -10.64 -45.16
CA THR A 801 -1.44 -9.30 -44.83
C THR A 801 -2.42 -8.79 -45.89
N THR A 802 -2.09 -8.98 -47.17
CA THR A 802 -2.98 -8.61 -48.28
C THR A 802 -4.31 -9.38 -48.21
N LYS A 803 -4.28 -10.68 -47.90
CA LYS A 803 -5.49 -11.50 -47.73
C LYS A 803 -6.37 -11.01 -46.58
N VAL A 804 -5.77 -10.64 -45.45
CA VAL A 804 -6.48 -10.11 -44.28
C VAL A 804 -7.16 -8.77 -44.61
N ILE A 805 -6.46 -7.86 -45.28
CA ILE A 805 -7.03 -6.57 -45.71
C ILE A 805 -8.25 -6.80 -46.62
N ASN A 806 -8.08 -7.61 -47.68
CA ASN A 806 -9.16 -7.91 -48.62
C ASN A 806 -10.38 -8.57 -47.95
N PHE A 807 -10.13 -9.44 -46.96
CA PHE A 807 -11.19 -10.06 -46.17
C PHE A 807 -12.03 -9.00 -45.45
N TRP A 808 -11.40 -8.07 -44.72
CA TRP A 808 -12.11 -7.05 -43.94
C TRP A 808 -12.76 -5.96 -44.81
N GLU A 809 -12.18 -5.61 -45.96
CA GLU A 809 -12.84 -4.74 -46.94
C GLU A 809 -14.16 -5.34 -47.45
N THR A 810 -14.22 -6.66 -47.56
CA THR A 810 -15.42 -7.38 -48.02
C THR A 810 -16.41 -7.66 -46.89
N HIS A 811 -15.93 -7.99 -45.68
CA HIS A 811 -16.78 -8.34 -44.54
C HIS A 811 -17.36 -7.12 -43.83
N GLU A 812 -16.63 -6.01 -43.79
CA GLU A 812 -17.04 -4.77 -43.12
C GLU A 812 -17.02 -3.56 -44.09
N PRO A 813 -17.68 -3.64 -45.27
CA PRO A 813 -17.53 -2.64 -46.33
C PRO A 813 -18.09 -1.26 -45.98
N SER A 814 -18.91 -1.15 -44.93
CA SER A 814 -19.45 0.12 -44.42
C SER A 814 -18.54 0.77 -43.36
N ARG A 815 -17.68 0.01 -42.70
CA ARG A 815 -16.90 0.45 -41.53
C ARG A 815 -15.39 0.28 -41.66
N PHE A 816 -14.91 -0.53 -42.61
CA PHE A 816 -13.47 -0.78 -42.82
C PHE A 816 -12.98 -0.15 -44.13
N ARG A 817 -11.83 0.53 -44.06
CA ARG A 817 -11.10 1.06 -45.22
C ARG A 817 -9.60 0.83 -45.03
N CYS A 818 -8.93 0.44 -46.11
CA CYS A 818 -7.47 0.42 -46.16
C CYS A 818 -6.96 1.42 -47.20
N TYR A 819 -5.95 2.20 -46.86
CA TYR A 819 -5.25 3.09 -47.79
C TYR A 819 -3.77 2.75 -47.82
N LYS A 820 -3.19 2.71 -49.02
CA LYS A 820 -1.76 2.46 -49.20
C LYS A 820 -0.96 3.77 -49.08
N LEU A 821 0.12 3.74 -48.32
CA LEU A 821 1.10 4.83 -48.22
C LEU A 821 2.51 4.24 -48.16
N ASP A 822 3.14 4.01 -49.30
CA ASP A 822 4.45 3.36 -49.37
C ASP A 822 5.59 4.38 -49.18
N ILE A 823 5.94 4.66 -47.92
CA ILE A 823 7.02 5.57 -47.52
C ILE A 823 7.98 4.90 -46.53
N PRO A 824 9.21 5.42 -46.35
CA PRO A 824 10.05 5.01 -45.23
C PRO A 824 9.30 5.17 -43.90
N PHE A 825 9.35 4.14 -43.05
CA PHE A 825 8.53 4.08 -41.85
C PHE A 825 8.70 5.33 -40.98
N ASN A 826 7.59 6.05 -40.80
CA ASN A 826 7.49 7.21 -39.94
C ASN A 826 6.07 7.20 -39.37
N PHE A 827 5.97 6.77 -38.12
CA PHE A 827 4.70 6.58 -37.41
C PHE A 827 3.89 7.88 -37.38
N SER A 828 4.56 9.01 -37.13
CA SER A 828 3.94 10.34 -37.11
C SER A 828 3.33 10.72 -38.46
N LYS A 829 4.08 10.57 -39.56
CA LYS A 829 3.58 10.86 -40.91
C LYS A 829 2.40 9.98 -41.30
N ILE A 830 2.48 8.69 -40.99
CA ILE A 830 1.43 7.72 -41.33
C ILE A 830 0.13 8.08 -40.59
N ASN A 831 0.20 8.35 -39.28
CA ASN A 831 -0.96 8.77 -38.51
C ASN A 831 -1.52 10.12 -38.96
N ASN A 832 -0.67 11.12 -39.22
CA ASN A 832 -1.11 12.42 -39.74
C ASN A 832 -1.87 12.24 -41.07
N TYR A 833 -1.33 11.43 -41.99
CA TYR A 833 -2.01 11.10 -43.24
C TYR A 833 -3.35 10.38 -43.00
N ALA A 834 -3.39 9.39 -42.11
CA ALA A 834 -4.61 8.66 -41.78
C ALA A 834 -5.73 9.57 -41.27
N VAL A 835 -5.40 10.57 -40.43
CA VAL A 835 -6.37 11.55 -39.92
C VAL A 835 -6.99 12.37 -41.06
N THR A 836 -6.25 12.62 -42.17
CA THR A 836 -6.84 13.28 -43.36
C THR A 836 -7.88 12.43 -44.07
N GLN A 837 -7.81 11.10 -43.91
CA GLN A 837 -8.76 10.14 -44.48
C GLN A 837 -9.94 9.83 -43.55
N ALA A 838 -9.81 10.15 -42.26
CA ALA A 838 -10.82 9.96 -41.24
C ALA A 838 -12.06 10.82 -41.47
N LYS A 839 -13.23 10.32 -41.07
CA LYS A 839 -14.51 11.07 -41.06
C LYS A 839 -15.04 11.32 -39.65
N GLY A 840 -14.49 10.64 -38.66
CA GLY A 840 -14.87 10.73 -37.26
C GLY A 840 -14.57 12.09 -36.66
N GLU A 841 -15.40 12.47 -35.69
CA GLU A 841 -15.16 13.62 -34.83
C GLU A 841 -14.19 13.29 -33.70
N TYR A 842 -14.06 12.00 -33.37
CA TYR A 842 -13.02 11.47 -32.50
C TYR A 842 -12.01 10.68 -33.32
N ILE A 843 -10.73 10.88 -33.02
CA ILE A 843 -9.61 10.13 -33.57
C ILE A 843 -9.11 9.20 -32.49
N LEU A 844 -9.03 7.91 -32.79
CA LEU A 844 -8.49 6.87 -31.92
C LEU A 844 -7.27 6.24 -32.61
N LEU A 845 -6.09 6.61 -32.17
CA LEU A 845 -4.83 6.04 -32.64
C LEU A 845 -4.60 4.70 -31.94
N LEU A 846 -4.32 3.66 -32.73
CA LEU A 846 -4.20 2.30 -32.22
C LEU A 846 -3.09 1.54 -32.96
N ASN A 847 -2.21 0.87 -32.21
CA ASN A 847 -1.23 -0.01 -32.83
C ASN A 847 -1.89 -1.29 -33.40
N ASN A 848 -1.29 -1.88 -34.43
CA ASN A 848 -1.80 -3.08 -35.10
C ASN A 848 -1.67 -4.37 -34.27
N ASP A 849 -0.96 -4.33 -33.14
CA ASP A 849 -0.70 -5.44 -32.23
C ASP A 849 -1.45 -5.30 -30.89
N ILE A 850 -2.53 -4.53 -30.89
CA ILE A 850 -3.47 -4.39 -29.78
C ILE A 850 -4.57 -5.44 -29.86
N GLU A 851 -5.00 -5.95 -28.71
CA GLU A 851 -6.17 -6.81 -28.58
C GLU A 851 -7.10 -6.25 -27.50
N VAL A 852 -8.35 -5.98 -27.90
CA VAL A 852 -9.39 -5.44 -27.00
C VAL A 852 -9.77 -6.49 -25.95
N VAL A 853 -9.87 -6.08 -24.68
CA VAL A 853 -10.42 -6.90 -23.58
C VAL A 853 -11.76 -6.33 -23.13
N THR A 854 -11.81 -5.05 -22.77
CA THR A 854 -13.02 -4.38 -22.27
C THR A 854 -14.00 -4.05 -23.42
N PRO A 855 -15.26 -4.55 -23.40
CA PRO A 855 -16.22 -4.29 -24.48
C PRO A 855 -16.63 -2.82 -24.68
N ASP A 856 -16.85 -2.07 -23.58
CA ASP A 856 -17.25 -0.64 -23.58
C ASP A 856 -16.07 0.33 -23.63
N TRP A 857 -14.91 -0.11 -24.11
CA TRP A 857 -13.68 0.70 -24.13
C TRP A 857 -13.82 2.01 -24.91
N ILE A 858 -14.47 1.99 -26.08
CA ILE A 858 -14.68 3.19 -26.91
C ILE A 858 -15.65 4.14 -26.20
N ASP A 859 -16.76 3.64 -25.65
CA ASP A 859 -17.71 4.41 -24.85
C ASP A 859 -16.97 5.14 -23.73
N ALA A 860 -16.18 4.39 -22.94
CA ALA A 860 -15.43 4.93 -21.84
C ALA A 860 -14.44 6.03 -22.22
N MET A 861 -13.77 5.90 -23.37
CA MET A 861 -12.87 6.93 -23.86
C MET A 861 -13.64 8.15 -24.36
N VAL A 862 -14.78 7.97 -25.04
CA VAL A 862 -15.64 9.06 -25.53
C VAL A 862 -16.24 9.87 -24.38
N GLU A 863 -16.66 9.23 -23.29
CA GLU A 863 -17.17 9.90 -22.08
C GLU A 863 -16.23 11.01 -21.57
N GLN A 864 -14.93 10.76 -21.68
CA GLN A 864 -13.89 11.70 -21.25
C GLN A 864 -13.48 12.63 -22.39
N ALA A 865 -13.28 12.09 -23.60
CA ALA A 865 -12.83 12.85 -24.77
C ALA A 865 -13.86 13.90 -25.22
N GLN A 866 -15.15 13.77 -24.88
CA GLN A 866 -16.14 14.81 -25.17
C GLN A 866 -15.95 16.08 -24.31
N ARG A 867 -15.30 15.96 -23.14
CA ARG A 867 -15.15 17.08 -22.19
C ARG A 867 -14.17 18.12 -22.77
N PRO A 868 -14.56 19.41 -22.87
CA PRO A 868 -13.75 20.42 -23.56
C PRO A 868 -12.32 20.58 -23.02
N SER A 869 -12.11 20.38 -21.72
CA SER A 869 -10.80 20.48 -21.07
C SER A 869 -9.86 19.29 -21.33
N ILE A 870 -10.35 18.21 -21.94
CA ILE A 870 -9.57 16.98 -22.15
C ILE A 870 -8.99 16.99 -23.56
N GLY A 871 -7.69 16.68 -23.66
CA GLY A 871 -6.93 16.64 -24.89
C GLY A 871 -6.75 15.22 -25.42
N ALA A 872 -6.31 14.30 -24.56
CA ALA A 872 -6.11 12.90 -24.91
C ALA A 872 -6.59 11.95 -23.79
N VAL A 873 -7.04 10.77 -24.20
CA VAL A 873 -7.54 9.71 -23.31
C VAL A 873 -6.87 8.38 -23.68
N GLY A 874 -6.37 7.64 -22.70
CA GLY A 874 -5.69 6.35 -22.86
C GLY A 874 -6.20 5.29 -21.88
N GLY A 875 -5.98 4.02 -22.19
CA GLY A 875 -6.36 2.89 -21.34
C GLY A 875 -5.18 2.20 -20.64
N LEU A 876 -5.49 1.22 -19.80
CA LEU A 876 -4.53 0.26 -19.25
C LEU A 876 -4.11 -0.72 -20.35
N LEU A 877 -2.83 -0.74 -20.68
CA LEU A 877 -2.25 -1.73 -21.58
C LEU A 877 -1.49 -2.77 -20.78
N LEU A 878 -1.78 -4.04 -21.06
CA LEU A 878 -1.14 -5.20 -20.45
C LEU A 878 -0.25 -5.92 -21.45
N TYR A 879 0.83 -6.51 -20.95
CA TYR A 879 1.55 -7.55 -21.65
C TYR A 879 0.72 -8.85 -21.68
N PRO A 880 1.01 -9.80 -22.60
CA PRO A 880 0.31 -11.09 -22.66
C PRO A 880 0.38 -11.94 -21.39
N ASP A 881 1.35 -11.66 -20.49
CA ASP A 881 1.49 -12.31 -19.18
C ASP A 881 0.70 -11.62 -18.06
N ASN A 882 -0.19 -10.67 -18.39
CA ASN A 882 -0.97 -9.83 -17.48
C ASN A 882 -0.17 -8.84 -16.62
N SER A 883 1.11 -8.64 -16.91
CA SER A 883 1.86 -7.53 -16.31
C SER A 883 1.54 -6.20 -17.00
N ILE A 884 1.69 -5.10 -16.27
CA ILE A 884 1.40 -3.75 -16.76
C ILE A 884 2.43 -3.35 -17.81
N GLN A 885 1.95 -2.90 -18.96
CA GLN A 885 2.76 -2.27 -20.01
C GLN A 885 2.65 -0.74 -19.96
N HIS A 886 1.43 -0.23 -19.74
CA HIS A 886 1.16 1.19 -19.63
C HIS A 886 0.04 1.46 -18.64
N ALA A 887 0.34 2.29 -17.63
CA ALA A 887 -0.64 2.87 -16.71
C ALA A 887 -0.45 4.39 -16.57
N GLY A 888 -0.13 5.07 -17.68
CA GLY A 888 0.37 6.45 -17.72
C GLY A 888 1.86 6.54 -18.12
N ILE A 889 2.31 7.74 -18.51
CA ILE A 889 3.72 8.04 -18.78
C ILE A 889 4.21 9.11 -17.81
N VAL A 890 5.36 8.85 -17.19
CA VAL A 890 6.08 9.80 -16.32
C VAL A 890 7.25 10.38 -17.10
N LEU A 891 7.39 11.71 -17.06
CA LEU A 891 8.46 12.42 -17.75
C LEU A 891 9.78 12.41 -16.94
N GLY A 892 10.89 12.56 -17.65
CA GLY A 892 12.25 12.63 -17.08
C GLY A 892 12.88 11.27 -16.78
N ILE A 893 12.09 10.18 -16.68
CA ILE A 893 12.64 8.83 -16.51
C ILE A 893 13.47 8.44 -17.74
N GLY A 894 14.69 7.97 -17.53
CA GLY A 894 15.63 7.66 -18.61
C GLY A 894 16.04 8.89 -19.44
N GLY A 895 15.84 10.10 -18.92
CA GLY A 895 16.19 11.37 -19.57
C GLY A 895 15.11 11.95 -20.49
N VAL A 896 14.02 11.23 -20.75
CA VAL A 896 12.87 11.75 -21.53
C VAL A 896 11.55 11.32 -20.90
N ALA A 897 11.19 10.04 -20.96
CA ALA A 897 9.93 9.54 -20.41
C ALA A 897 9.94 8.01 -20.32
N SER A 898 9.15 7.45 -19.40
CA SER A 898 8.89 6.00 -19.32
C SER A 898 7.44 5.71 -18.91
N HIS A 899 6.99 4.49 -19.21
CA HIS A 899 5.69 4.00 -18.77
C HIS A 899 5.70 3.74 -17.26
N SER A 900 4.65 4.18 -16.58
CA SER A 900 4.44 4.01 -15.15
C SER A 900 4.11 2.56 -14.78
N HIS A 901 4.66 2.05 -13.67
CA HIS A 901 4.36 0.73 -13.09
C HIS A 901 4.66 -0.47 -14.00
N LYS A 902 5.58 -0.30 -14.96
CA LYS A 902 5.88 -1.32 -15.97
C LYS A 902 6.31 -2.64 -15.32
N LYS A 903 5.82 -3.76 -15.87
CA LYS A 903 6.06 -5.15 -15.42
C LYS A 903 5.50 -5.52 -14.05
N LEU A 904 4.84 -4.59 -13.34
CA LEU A 904 4.10 -4.95 -12.12
C LEU A 904 2.82 -5.71 -12.48
N PRO A 905 2.27 -6.55 -11.58
CA PRO A 905 0.99 -7.23 -11.83
C PRO A 905 -0.16 -6.23 -12.03
N SER A 906 -1.10 -6.52 -12.94
CA SER A 906 -2.28 -5.67 -13.19
C SER A 906 -3.20 -5.48 -11.98
N ILE A 907 -3.15 -6.40 -11.01
CA ILE A 907 -3.90 -6.32 -9.74
C ILE A 907 -3.24 -5.40 -8.70
N TYR A 908 -2.04 -4.90 -8.98
CA TYR A 908 -1.34 -4.01 -8.07
C TYR A 908 -1.98 -2.62 -8.09
N PRO A 909 -2.41 -2.05 -6.95
CA PRO A 909 -3.09 -0.74 -6.90
C PRO A 909 -2.24 0.43 -7.42
N GLY A 910 -0.91 0.29 -7.38
CA GLY A 910 0.02 1.36 -7.70
C GLY A 910 0.16 2.39 -6.58
N TYR A 911 1.11 3.32 -6.78
CA TYR A 911 1.35 4.42 -5.86
C TYR A 911 0.07 5.25 -5.65
N GLY A 912 -0.38 5.36 -4.39
CA GLY A 912 -1.61 6.06 -4.04
C GLY A 912 -2.88 5.56 -4.76
N GLY A 913 -2.90 4.34 -5.30
CA GLY A 913 -4.05 3.79 -6.05
C GLY A 913 -4.11 4.22 -7.52
N GLN A 914 -3.02 4.75 -8.10
CA GLN A 914 -3.00 5.29 -9.47
C GLN A 914 -3.31 4.28 -10.58
N VAL A 915 -2.98 2.99 -10.41
CA VAL A 915 -3.21 1.98 -11.45
C VAL A 915 -4.70 1.66 -11.58
N ILE A 916 -5.45 1.76 -10.47
CA ILE A 916 -6.85 1.32 -10.36
C ILE A 916 -7.87 2.47 -10.36
N THR A 917 -7.43 3.70 -10.62
CA THR A 917 -8.29 4.90 -10.66
C THR A 917 -8.01 5.76 -11.87
N ILE A 918 -8.94 6.65 -12.20
CA ILE A 918 -8.77 7.62 -13.29
C ILE A 918 -7.75 8.68 -12.83
N ASN A 919 -6.74 8.94 -13.65
CA ASN A 919 -5.68 9.88 -13.31
C ASN A 919 -5.32 10.79 -14.47
N ASN A 920 -4.96 12.03 -14.14
CA ASN A 920 -4.22 12.89 -15.03
C ASN A 920 -2.77 12.40 -15.15
N TYR A 921 -2.24 12.47 -16.37
CA TYR A 921 -0.82 12.31 -16.67
C TYR A 921 -0.39 13.39 -17.65
N SER A 922 0.89 13.76 -17.63
CA SER A 922 1.43 14.68 -18.63
C SER A 922 1.47 14.05 -20.02
N ALA A 923 1.63 12.73 -20.11
CA ALA A 923 1.53 11.99 -21.37
C ALA A 923 0.90 10.61 -21.19
N ILE A 924 0.34 10.11 -22.29
CA ILE A 924 -0.18 8.74 -22.45
C ILE A 924 0.31 8.19 -23.78
N THR A 925 0.28 6.86 -23.94
CA THR A 925 0.90 6.21 -25.10
C THR A 925 0.04 6.26 -26.35
N GLY A 926 0.69 6.43 -27.51
CA GLY A 926 0.06 6.37 -28.83
C GLY A 926 -0.40 4.97 -29.25
N ALA A 927 -0.07 3.93 -28.47
CA ALA A 927 -0.54 2.56 -28.74
C ALA A 927 -2.07 2.41 -28.59
N CYS A 928 -2.69 3.24 -27.75
CA CYS A 928 -4.15 3.42 -27.66
C CYS A 928 -4.45 4.81 -27.11
N LEU A 929 -4.75 5.76 -27.99
CA LEU A 929 -4.97 7.17 -27.65
C LEU A 929 -6.17 7.75 -28.40
N MET A 930 -7.16 8.25 -27.66
CA MET A 930 -8.31 8.97 -28.23
C MET A 930 -8.19 10.47 -28.00
N CYS A 931 -8.56 11.26 -29.01
CA CYS A 931 -8.74 12.70 -28.89
C CYS A 931 -9.86 13.20 -29.80
N ARG A 932 -10.32 14.43 -29.61
CA ARG A 932 -11.18 15.11 -30.58
C ARG A 932 -10.36 15.46 -31.82
N ARG A 933 -10.92 15.26 -33.01
CA ARG A 933 -10.28 15.62 -34.28
C ARG A 933 -9.85 17.09 -34.32
N GLU A 934 -10.76 17.99 -33.91
CA GLU A 934 -10.48 19.43 -33.84
C GLU A 934 -9.27 19.76 -32.95
N VAL A 935 -9.05 18.98 -31.89
CA VAL A 935 -7.91 19.16 -30.97
C VAL A 935 -6.62 18.64 -31.61
N TYR A 936 -6.68 17.48 -32.26
CA TYR A 936 -5.56 16.92 -33.01
C TYR A 936 -5.06 17.91 -34.08
N GLU A 937 -5.98 18.44 -34.88
CA GLU A 937 -5.68 19.40 -35.94
C GLU A 937 -5.18 20.74 -35.38
N ARG A 938 -5.77 21.23 -34.28
CA ARG A 938 -5.37 22.49 -33.62
C ARG A 938 -3.92 22.50 -33.14
N VAL A 939 -3.37 21.36 -32.71
CA VAL A 939 -1.97 21.25 -32.29
C VAL A 939 -1.02 20.79 -33.41
N GLY A 940 -1.54 20.62 -34.63
CA GLY A 940 -0.75 20.20 -35.79
C GLY A 940 -0.36 18.72 -35.80
N GLY A 941 -1.09 17.87 -35.07
CA GLY A 941 -0.87 16.42 -35.03
C GLY A 941 0.49 16.01 -34.47
N PHE A 942 0.93 14.80 -34.87
CA PHE A 942 2.21 14.24 -34.46
C PHE A 942 3.40 14.93 -35.14
N GLU A 943 4.49 15.11 -34.38
CA GLU A 943 5.73 15.70 -34.92
C GLU A 943 6.44 14.72 -35.83
N GLU A 944 6.53 15.04 -37.12
CA GLU A 944 7.09 14.16 -38.13
C GLU A 944 8.61 13.96 -38.03
N LYS A 945 9.32 14.82 -37.28
CA LYS A 945 10.73 14.60 -36.92
C LYS A 945 10.92 13.47 -35.90
N LEU A 946 9.88 13.15 -35.13
CA LEU A 946 9.81 12.02 -34.22
C LEU A 946 9.19 10.85 -34.98
N ALA A 947 10.00 10.15 -35.77
CA ALA A 947 9.52 9.12 -36.67
C ALA A 947 9.07 7.86 -35.93
N VAL A 948 9.68 7.54 -34.78
CA VAL A 948 9.45 6.24 -34.12
C VAL A 948 9.29 6.33 -32.60
N ALA A 949 10.11 7.10 -31.88
CA ALA A 949 9.97 7.27 -30.43
C ALA A 949 9.42 8.67 -30.06
N TYR A 950 8.78 8.75 -28.89
CA TYR A 950 8.33 9.98 -28.23
C TYR A 950 7.32 10.86 -28.99
N ASN A 951 6.80 10.42 -30.14
CA ASN A 951 5.81 11.16 -30.92
C ASN A 951 4.50 11.38 -30.14
N ASP A 952 4.07 10.37 -29.39
CA ASP A 952 2.94 10.40 -28.48
C ASP A 952 3.17 11.33 -27.28
N VAL A 953 4.38 11.30 -26.72
CA VAL A 953 4.80 12.22 -25.65
C VAL A 953 4.78 13.67 -26.15
N ASP A 954 5.44 14.00 -27.26
CA ASP A 954 5.41 15.36 -27.83
C ASP A 954 3.98 15.83 -28.11
N PHE A 955 3.14 14.96 -28.66
CA PHE A 955 1.73 15.28 -28.90
C PHE A 955 0.99 15.62 -27.61
N CYS A 956 1.10 14.77 -26.58
CA CYS A 956 0.49 15.02 -25.28
C CYS A 956 0.98 16.33 -24.66
N LEU A 957 2.26 16.67 -24.81
CA LEU A 957 2.82 17.93 -24.29
C LEU A 957 2.36 19.16 -25.08
N LYS A 958 2.15 19.06 -26.40
CA LYS A 958 1.48 20.12 -27.18
C LYS A 958 0.05 20.37 -26.68
N LEU A 959 -0.67 19.31 -26.28
CA LEU A 959 -2.00 19.45 -25.69
C LEU A 959 -1.96 20.19 -24.36
N VAL A 960 -1.03 19.80 -23.48
CA VAL A 960 -0.81 20.46 -22.18
C VAL A 960 -0.44 21.94 -22.35
N GLU A 961 0.43 22.28 -23.32
CA GLU A 961 0.79 23.68 -23.63
C GLU A 961 -0.42 24.53 -24.08
N LYS A 962 -1.46 23.89 -24.64
CA LYS A 962 -2.73 24.54 -25.00
C LYS A 962 -3.77 24.54 -23.89
N GLY A 963 -3.43 24.09 -22.69
CA GLY A 963 -4.31 24.04 -21.52
C GLY A 963 -5.24 22.83 -21.47
N TYR A 964 -5.01 21.81 -22.31
CA TYR A 964 -5.75 20.54 -22.21
C TYR A 964 -5.10 19.60 -21.19
N ARG A 965 -5.90 18.68 -20.66
CA ARG A 965 -5.45 17.61 -19.77
C ARG A 965 -5.48 16.25 -20.47
N ASN A 966 -4.52 15.38 -20.16
CA ASN A 966 -4.54 13.99 -20.62
C ASN A 966 -5.03 13.09 -19.47
N ILE A 967 -5.79 12.04 -19.82
CA ILE A 967 -6.43 11.14 -18.85
C ILE A 967 -6.07 9.69 -19.16
N TYR A 968 -5.74 8.96 -18.10
CA TYR A 968 -5.62 7.50 -18.09
C TYR A 968 -6.87 6.85 -17.48
N LEU A 969 -7.35 5.77 -18.11
CA LEU A 969 -8.52 4.99 -17.69
C LEU A 969 -8.13 3.56 -17.29
N PRO A 970 -8.30 3.18 -16.01
CA PRO A 970 -7.85 1.88 -15.50
C PRO A 970 -8.76 0.71 -15.93
N HIS A 971 -10.04 0.98 -16.19
CA HIS A 971 -11.04 -0.02 -16.57
C HIS A 971 -11.06 -0.30 -18.07
N VAL A 972 -10.42 0.55 -18.88
CA VAL A 972 -10.22 0.32 -20.31
C VAL A 972 -8.98 -0.55 -20.46
N VAL A 973 -9.16 -1.87 -20.49
CA VAL A 973 -8.07 -2.85 -20.53
C VAL A 973 -7.91 -3.38 -21.95
N LEU A 974 -6.67 -3.36 -22.44
CA LEU A 974 -6.27 -3.98 -23.70
C LEU A 974 -4.94 -4.71 -23.54
N TYR A 975 -4.70 -5.75 -24.32
CA TYR A 975 -3.37 -6.33 -24.46
C TYR A 975 -2.57 -5.61 -25.55
N HIS A 976 -1.29 -5.37 -25.29
CA HIS A 976 -0.33 -4.90 -26.27
C HIS A 976 0.75 -5.96 -26.45
N HIS A 977 0.78 -6.61 -27.62
CA HIS A 977 1.68 -7.73 -27.92
C HIS A 977 3.11 -7.28 -28.29
N GLU A 978 3.54 -6.13 -27.76
CA GLU A 978 4.69 -5.26 -28.08
C GLU A 978 5.86 -5.86 -28.89
N SER A 979 6.46 -5.03 -29.76
CA SER A 979 7.70 -5.32 -30.52
C SER A 979 7.62 -6.40 -31.60
N LYS A 980 6.42 -6.87 -31.97
CA LYS A 980 6.25 -7.83 -33.07
C LYS A 980 6.60 -7.23 -34.45
N SER A 981 6.20 -5.98 -34.72
CA SER A 981 6.40 -5.31 -36.02
C SER A 981 7.70 -4.50 -36.12
N ARG A 982 8.12 -3.85 -35.02
CA ARG A 982 9.29 -2.94 -34.98
C ARG A 982 10.61 -3.64 -34.63
N GLY A 983 10.57 -4.75 -33.89
CA GLY A 983 11.76 -5.36 -33.26
C GLY A 983 12.39 -4.49 -32.18
N HIS A 984 13.49 -4.96 -31.58
CA HIS A 984 14.21 -4.22 -30.53
C HIS A 984 15.04 -3.04 -31.08
N GLU A 985 15.44 -2.11 -30.20
CA GLU A 985 16.35 -0.99 -30.51
C GLU A 985 17.81 -1.45 -30.44
N ASP A 986 18.22 -2.30 -31.37
CA ASP A 986 19.47 -3.08 -31.30
C ASP A 986 20.48 -2.77 -32.41
N THR A 987 20.11 -2.01 -33.44
CA THR A 987 21.03 -1.62 -34.53
C THR A 987 21.62 -0.22 -34.30
N PRO A 988 22.85 0.06 -34.80
CA PRO A 988 23.47 1.38 -34.69
C PRO A 988 22.60 2.52 -35.25
N GLU A 989 21.89 2.27 -36.36
CA GLU A 989 21.02 3.26 -37.00
C GLU A 989 19.79 3.57 -36.14
N LYS A 990 19.19 2.53 -35.53
CA LYS A 990 18.04 2.68 -34.61
C LYS A 990 18.43 3.45 -33.35
N LEU A 991 19.59 3.12 -32.77
CA LEU A 991 20.14 3.83 -31.61
C LEU A 991 20.48 5.29 -31.93
N ALA A 992 21.11 5.56 -33.09
CA ALA A 992 21.42 6.92 -33.52
C ALA A 992 20.15 7.75 -33.75
N ARG A 993 19.10 7.16 -34.34
CA ARG A 993 17.79 7.80 -34.48
C ARG A 993 17.17 8.09 -33.11
N LEU A 994 17.13 7.11 -32.21
CA LEU A 994 16.57 7.26 -30.87
C LEU A 994 17.28 8.38 -30.09
N ALA A 995 18.61 8.47 -30.18
CA ALA A 995 19.39 9.53 -29.56
C ALA A 995 18.99 10.92 -30.10
N LYS A 996 18.80 11.04 -31.42
CA LYS A 996 18.35 12.29 -32.06
C LYS A 996 16.92 12.69 -31.66
N GLU A 997 16.01 11.71 -31.56
CA GLU A 997 14.63 11.94 -31.11
C GLU A 997 14.60 12.33 -29.63
N ALA A 998 15.45 11.73 -28.80
CA ALA A 998 15.62 12.11 -27.39
C ALA A 998 16.20 13.54 -27.26
N GLU A 999 17.21 13.90 -28.04
CA GLU A 999 17.79 15.25 -28.08
C GLU A 999 16.74 16.30 -28.46
N TYR A 1000 15.87 16.00 -29.43
CA TYR A 1000 14.75 16.87 -29.78
C TYR A 1000 13.83 17.11 -28.57
N MET A 1001 13.43 16.05 -27.87
CA MET A 1001 12.57 16.14 -26.68
C MET A 1001 13.25 16.94 -25.56
N GLN A 1002 14.52 16.66 -25.28
CA GLN A 1002 15.30 17.34 -24.26
C GLN A 1002 15.50 18.83 -24.57
N THR A 1003 15.62 19.19 -25.84
CA THR A 1003 15.79 20.59 -26.28
C THR A 1003 14.46 21.34 -26.21
N LYS A 1004 13.38 20.77 -26.76
CA LYS A 1004 12.09 21.44 -26.88
C LYS A 1004 11.32 21.48 -25.56
N TRP A 1005 11.31 20.36 -24.82
CA TRP A 1005 10.48 20.15 -23.64
C TRP A 1005 11.29 20.16 -22.33
N SER A 1006 12.49 20.75 -22.34
CA SER A 1006 13.46 20.69 -21.24
C SER A 1006 12.89 21.04 -19.85
N LYS A 1007 11.93 21.96 -19.78
CA LYS A 1007 11.32 22.44 -18.53
C LYS A 1007 10.39 21.38 -17.94
N ILE A 1008 9.41 20.91 -18.71
CA ILE A 1008 8.41 19.95 -18.25
C ILE A 1008 8.98 18.54 -18.05
N LEU A 1009 10.08 18.20 -18.75
CA LEU A 1009 10.81 16.96 -18.47
C LEU A 1009 11.50 16.95 -17.10
N LYS A 1010 11.79 18.13 -16.53
CA LYS A 1010 12.40 18.28 -15.20
C LYS A 1010 11.35 18.40 -14.10
N ASP A 1011 10.28 19.14 -14.37
CA ASP A 1011 9.10 19.29 -13.49
C ASP A 1011 7.86 18.78 -14.23
N ASP A 1012 7.58 17.50 -14.04
CA ASP A 1012 6.34 16.89 -14.51
C ASP A 1012 5.24 17.18 -13.48
N PRO A 1013 4.20 17.96 -13.82
CA PRO A 1013 3.16 18.32 -12.86
C PRO A 1013 2.38 17.10 -12.33
N CYS A 1014 2.38 15.98 -13.05
CA CYS A 1014 1.69 14.76 -12.60
C CYS A 1014 2.61 13.84 -11.77
N TYR A 1015 3.85 14.24 -11.48
CA TYR A 1015 4.84 13.41 -10.79
C TYR A 1015 5.68 14.21 -9.77
N ASN A 1016 5.62 13.80 -8.51
CA ASN A 1016 6.28 14.54 -7.44
C ASN A 1016 7.83 14.47 -7.55
N PRO A 1017 8.56 15.59 -7.34
CA PRO A 1017 10.03 15.63 -7.44
C PRO A 1017 10.77 14.82 -6.37
N ASN A 1018 10.11 14.43 -5.29
CA ASN A 1018 10.66 13.58 -4.23
C ASN A 1018 10.65 12.09 -4.58
N LEU A 1019 10.10 11.72 -5.74
CA LEU A 1019 10.09 10.37 -6.28
C LEU A 1019 11.20 10.18 -7.33
N THR A 1020 11.72 8.95 -7.43
CA THR A 1020 12.89 8.65 -8.25
C THR A 1020 12.59 8.71 -9.76
N ARG A 1021 13.46 9.36 -10.53
CA ARG A 1021 13.41 9.29 -12.00
C ARG A 1021 14.33 8.21 -12.59
N SER A 1022 14.92 7.38 -11.73
CA SER A 1022 15.82 6.29 -12.14
C SER A 1022 15.07 4.97 -12.39
N SER A 1023 13.85 4.83 -11.89
CA SER A 1023 12.97 3.68 -12.08
C SER A 1023 11.51 4.12 -12.19
N ASP A 1024 10.66 3.25 -12.73
CA ASP A 1024 9.24 3.46 -13.01
C ASP A 1024 8.30 2.95 -11.90
N ASP A 1025 8.84 2.80 -10.68
CA ASP A 1025 8.22 2.14 -9.53
C ASP A 1025 7.85 3.07 -8.36
N TYR A 1026 7.98 4.39 -8.54
CA TYR A 1026 7.59 5.41 -7.54
C TYR A 1026 8.31 5.27 -6.20
N ARG A 1027 9.54 4.73 -6.18
CA ARG A 1027 10.38 4.78 -4.98
C ARG A 1027 10.79 6.21 -4.65
N ILE A 1028 11.14 6.43 -3.38
CA ILE A 1028 11.64 7.72 -2.88
C ILE A 1028 13.00 8.03 -3.52
N ASN A 1029 13.22 9.29 -3.90
CA ASN A 1029 14.48 9.79 -4.42
C ASN A 1029 15.44 10.12 -3.27
N ILE A 1030 16.30 9.17 -2.89
CA ILE A 1030 17.26 9.29 -1.78
C ILE A 1030 18.61 9.86 -2.25
#